data_AF-A0A7C1FFX1-F1
#
_entry.id   AF-A0A7C1FFX1-F1
#
_cell.length_a   1.000
_cell.length_b   1.000
_cell.length_c   1.000
_cell.angle_alpha   90.00
_cell.angle_beta   90.00
_cell.angle_gamma   90.00
#
_symmetry.space_group_name_H-M   'P 1'
#
loop_
_entity.id
_entity.type
_entity.pdbx_description
1 polymer ?
#
loop_
_entity_poly.entity_id
_entity_poly.type
_entity_poly.pdbx_seq_one_letter_code
_entity_poly.pdbx_strand_id
1 'polypeptide(L)'
;MCVEKTTLHPPSSQVVTIQGNVNGKRTPSRILEEQIQEAVRSGARILRILADGQHGIGGRIWPRGETVKVIIEGPVGQRAGSMGFSGTEIVIHGSASDDVGWLNCGAKITVFGDVANGAHNAAAQGILYVKGGGGARCDTMTKHNPRFDPPQSWYLRDVGDTFAEFKAGGIAVVCGVNPRNRRNILGYRPCVGMVGGVIYFRGPIEGSNYSKEDIKLLDLTEEDWRWLKENMRSYLSAIDMMHLYDELTEDVNHWKKLLPYTYIERAKRRPFRMSLEDFHKKVWEKEVGEGGIFAEYLTHPMTVLPYITTGEDRRYKPLWNNEKYSPPCEYACPTGIPTAKRTKLLRDGKLHEATQLVLQYSPLPATVCGEVCPNLCMQSCSRAELDSAINTRVLGKASLEVKAPQRAPSTGKRIAVIGGGPGGLSTAWHLSLKGHDVALYEAEGKLGGKLELCIPRERLPQEVLQKELERFSEIGVNVYLNHKVTQEGFKKIYKEYDIVVVASGAHKPRKLDIPGSEYMITAYDFLRGMNRGEGVDLKGRKAVVIGAGNVGMDVAAQAWRCGAKEVIAIDIQRPAAFGHELEIAKSLGTEIIWPRSIERYDHKEGRLYFKDGTSMDADVVFVSIGDIPDVGFLPPGIEIEDGWIKSDEVGHTSDPKVFAIGDATRLGLVTHAIGQGRLGALAIHAQLLGQIYKYEKKQVIPYDRLRTAYYEAEHRTENINFSASQSVSPELCKIEAERCMSCATCRDCHMCEAVCYWDAIRRVEKNGSYEYIVEDEKCIGCGFCVGICPCGVWEMVENV
;
A
#
# COMPACT_ATOMS: atom_id res chain seq x y z
N MET A 1 -5.72 79.43 -44.75
CA MET A 1 -4.63 80.20 -44.13
C MET A 1 -3.42 79.29 -44.03
N CYS A 2 -2.35 79.62 -44.75
CA CYS A 2 -1.02 79.04 -44.57
C CYS A 2 -0.50 79.35 -43.16
N VAL A 3 0.08 78.37 -42.48
CA VAL A 3 1.32 78.58 -41.69
C VAL A 3 2.18 77.32 -41.83
N GLU A 4 3.47 77.57 -41.95
CA GLU A 4 4.55 76.73 -42.42
C GLU A 4 5.09 75.71 -41.40
N LYS A 5 5.64 74.64 -42.00
CA LYS A 5 6.83 73.84 -41.64
C LYS A 5 7.43 74.02 -40.24
N THR A 6 7.51 72.89 -39.54
CA THR A 6 8.75 72.53 -38.82
C THR A 6 9.14 71.11 -39.21
N THR A 7 10.16 71.03 -40.06
CA THR A 7 10.99 69.85 -40.26
C THR A 7 11.66 69.47 -38.94
N LEU A 8 11.35 68.28 -38.41
CA LEU A 8 12.16 67.62 -37.38
C LEU A 8 12.77 66.36 -38.00
N HIS A 9 14.06 66.47 -38.36
CA HIS A 9 14.94 65.32 -38.47
C HIS A 9 15.21 64.72 -37.06
N PRO A 10 15.67 63.46 -37.00
CA PRO A 10 15.07 62.37 -36.22
C PRO A 10 15.37 62.44 -34.72
N PRO A 11 14.49 61.94 -33.83
CA PRO A 11 14.93 61.60 -32.49
C PRO A 11 15.75 60.32 -32.55
N SER A 12 16.89 60.41 -31.88
CA SER A 12 17.90 59.38 -31.68
C SER A 12 17.32 58.02 -31.28
N SER A 13 18.07 57.00 -31.66
CA SER A 13 17.99 55.58 -31.29
C SER A 13 17.96 55.34 -29.78
N GLN A 14 16.87 55.72 -29.11
CA GLN A 14 16.70 55.48 -27.67
C GLN A 14 16.29 54.02 -27.46
N VAL A 15 17.17 53.24 -26.83
CA VAL A 15 16.91 51.85 -26.47
C VAL A 15 15.89 51.83 -25.32
N VAL A 16 14.70 51.31 -25.57
CA VAL A 16 13.66 51.15 -24.54
C VAL A 16 13.83 49.80 -23.86
N THR A 17 14.05 49.81 -22.54
CA THR A 17 14.21 48.58 -21.76
C THR A 17 12.89 48.17 -21.11
N ILE A 18 12.48 46.91 -21.30
CA ILE A 18 11.25 46.34 -20.73
C ILE A 18 11.61 45.17 -19.81
N GLN A 19 11.09 45.21 -18.59
CA GLN A 19 11.41 44.25 -17.53
C GLN A 19 10.39 43.10 -17.47
N GLY A 20 10.87 41.88 -17.70
CA GLY A 20 10.10 40.64 -17.50
C GLY A 20 9.96 40.25 -16.03
N ASN A 21 10.73 40.85 -15.13
CA ASN A 21 10.58 40.66 -13.69
C ASN A 21 10.70 42.02 -13.00
N VAL A 22 9.68 42.39 -12.24
CA VAL A 22 9.66 43.66 -11.49
C VAL A 22 9.54 43.32 -10.01
N ASN A 23 10.55 43.69 -9.21
CA ASN A 23 10.60 43.47 -7.77
C ASN A 23 10.39 41.99 -7.36
N GLY A 24 11.01 41.05 -8.08
CA GLY A 24 10.91 39.61 -7.81
C GLY A 24 9.61 38.97 -8.30
N LYS A 25 8.74 39.72 -8.99
CA LYS A 25 7.50 39.21 -9.57
C LYS A 25 7.60 39.17 -11.09
N ARG A 26 7.48 37.98 -11.65
CA ARG A 26 7.44 37.75 -13.11
C ARG A 26 6.24 38.48 -13.73
N THR A 27 6.51 39.35 -14.70
CA THR A 27 5.49 40.01 -15.52
C THR A 27 4.76 38.98 -16.38
N PRO A 28 3.41 38.92 -16.37
CA PRO A 28 2.64 38.05 -17.25
C PRO A 28 2.92 38.33 -18.72
N SER A 29 2.96 37.29 -19.57
CA SER A 29 3.30 37.44 -21.00
C SER A 29 2.36 38.38 -21.76
N ARG A 30 1.06 38.44 -21.40
CA ARG A 30 0.11 39.41 -21.96
C ARG A 30 0.54 40.85 -21.68
N ILE A 31 0.92 41.15 -20.44
CA ILE A 31 1.30 42.49 -20.01
C ILE A 31 2.62 42.92 -20.65
N LEU A 32 3.60 41.99 -20.71
CA LEU A 32 4.87 42.25 -21.38
C LEU A 32 4.67 42.58 -22.86
N GLU A 33 3.79 41.84 -23.55
CA GLU A 33 3.43 42.12 -24.95
C GLU A 33 2.77 43.50 -25.11
N GLU A 34 1.84 43.87 -24.23
CA GLU A 34 1.21 45.19 -24.26
C GLU A 34 2.24 46.33 -24.13
N GLN A 35 3.22 46.16 -23.25
CA GLN A 35 4.33 47.11 -23.08
C GLN A 35 5.21 47.20 -24.33
N ILE A 36 5.51 46.07 -24.97
CA ILE A 36 6.27 46.03 -26.23
C ILE A 36 5.52 46.79 -27.32
N GLN A 37 4.22 46.50 -27.50
CA GLN A 37 3.39 47.14 -28.52
C GLN A 37 3.23 48.65 -28.27
N GLU A 38 3.05 49.06 -27.01
CA GLU A 38 2.99 50.47 -26.64
C GLU A 38 4.31 51.20 -26.90
N ALA A 39 5.45 50.58 -26.58
CA ALA A 39 6.76 51.17 -26.84
C ALA A 39 6.99 51.39 -28.34
N VAL A 40 6.63 50.41 -29.20
CA VAL A 40 6.74 50.56 -30.66
C VAL A 40 5.80 51.66 -31.18
N ARG A 41 4.54 51.70 -30.69
CA ARG A 41 3.56 52.74 -31.05
C ARG A 41 4.02 54.14 -30.64
N SER A 42 4.72 54.24 -29.51
CA SER A 42 5.32 55.47 -29.00
C SER A 42 6.61 55.87 -29.72
N GLY A 43 7.02 55.13 -30.76
CA GLY A 43 8.16 55.48 -31.62
C GLY A 43 9.45 54.70 -31.34
N ALA A 44 9.47 53.77 -30.38
CA ALA A 44 10.66 52.96 -30.12
C ALA A 44 10.98 52.06 -31.32
N ARG A 45 12.27 52.00 -31.67
CA ARG A 45 12.80 51.12 -32.74
C ARG A 45 13.85 50.14 -32.26
N ILE A 46 14.40 50.34 -31.07
CA ILE A 46 15.29 49.38 -30.43
C ILE A 46 14.73 49.08 -29.04
N LEU A 47 14.37 47.82 -28.81
CA LEU A 47 13.79 47.32 -27.57
C LEU A 47 14.78 46.35 -26.93
N ARG A 48 15.06 46.52 -25.64
CA ARG A 48 15.81 45.55 -24.84
C ARG A 48 14.86 44.91 -23.82
N ILE A 49 14.67 43.60 -23.91
CA ILE A 49 13.71 42.85 -23.10
C ILE A 49 14.51 41.94 -22.18
N LEU A 50 14.39 42.17 -20.87
CA LEU A 50 14.97 41.30 -19.85
C LEU A 50 13.92 40.24 -19.49
N ALA A 51 13.96 39.11 -20.20
CA ALA A 51 12.99 38.03 -20.10
C ALA A 51 13.23 37.17 -18.84
N ASP A 52 12.12 36.64 -18.32
CA ASP A 52 12.05 35.70 -17.20
C ASP A 52 11.01 34.60 -17.53
N GLY A 53 11.19 33.95 -18.69
CA GLY A 53 10.36 32.86 -19.19
C GLY A 53 9.06 33.28 -19.88
N GLN A 54 8.89 34.54 -20.30
CA GLN A 54 7.68 34.96 -21.03
C GLN A 54 7.59 34.36 -22.43
N HIS A 55 6.35 34.08 -22.85
CA HIS A 55 6.05 33.49 -24.15
C HIS A 55 5.73 34.57 -25.18
N GLY A 56 5.95 34.29 -26.46
CA GLY A 56 5.44 35.11 -27.56
C GLY A 56 6.16 36.43 -27.81
N ILE A 57 7.36 36.61 -27.28
CA ILE A 57 8.06 37.90 -27.29
C ILE A 57 8.46 38.32 -28.71
N GLY A 58 8.08 39.53 -29.13
CA GLY A 58 8.65 40.24 -30.28
C GLY A 58 8.11 39.87 -31.66
N GLY A 59 7.31 38.81 -31.79
CA GLY A 59 6.87 38.33 -33.10
C GLY A 59 5.71 39.11 -33.74
N ARG A 60 4.73 39.56 -32.95
CA ARG A 60 3.53 40.26 -33.47
C ARG A 60 3.73 41.77 -33.63
N ILE A 61 4.95 42.21 -33.90
CA ILE A 61 5.24 43.62 -34.15
C ILE A 61 4.94 43.91 -35.62
N TRP A 62 4.23 44.99 -35.91
CA TRP A 62 3.95 45.44 -37.28
C TRP A 62 4.72 46.73 -37.60
N PRO A 63 5.90 46.64 -38.22
CA PRO A 63 6.71 47.80 -38.54
C PRO A 63 6.08 48.55 -39.72
N ARG A 64 5.68 49.81 -39.53
CA ARG A 64 5.08 50.66 -40.57
C ARG A 64 6.15 51.35 -41.42
N GLY A 65 7.03 50.57 -42.07
CA GLY A 65 8.04 51.06 -43.01
C GLY A 65 9.45 51.32 -42.42
N GLU A 66 9.65 51.12 -41.12
CA GLU A 66 10.95 51.25 -40.45
C GLU A 66 11.28 49.95 -39.69
N THR A 67 12.56 49.58 -39.60
CA THR A 67 12.96 48.35 -38.90
C THR A 67 12.85 48.49 -37.38
N VAL A 68 12.23 47.51 -36.71
CA VAL A 68 12.19 47.40 -35.26
C VAL A 68 13.11 46.27 -34.82
N LYS A 69 14.11 46.60 -33.98
CA LYS A 69 15.04 45.64 -33.39
C LYS A 69 14.64 45.31 -31.96
N VAL A 70 14.51 44.03 -31.65
CA VAL A 70 14.17 43.50 -30.33
C VAL A 70 15.33 42.63 -29.84
N ILE A 71 15.99 43.06 -28.78
CA ILE A 71 17.08 42.34 -28.12
C ILE A 71 16.49 41.70 -26.87
N ILE A 72 16.58 40.38 -26.76
CA ILE A 72 16.03 39.60 -25.65
C ILE A 72 17.19 38.97 -24.88
N GLU A 73 17.24 39.21 -23.58
CA GLU A 73 18.23 38.65 -22.66
C GLU A 73 17.51 37.90 -21.53
N GLY A 74 18.16 36.87 -20.99
CA GLY A 74 17.55 36.01 -19.96
C GLY A 74 16.74 34.84 -20.56
N PRO A 75 16.12 34.00 -19.71
CA PRO A 75 15.40 32.82 -20.17
C PRO A 75 14.14 33.19 -20.97
N VAL A 76 14.02 32.66 -22.18
CA VAL A 76 12.89 32.94 -23.08
C VAL A 76 11.94 31.75 -23.12
N GLY A 77 10.65 32.01 -22.92
CA GLY A 77 9.60 31.00 -23.01
C GLY A 77 9.20 30.68 -24.45
N GLN A 78 8.13 29.90 -24.61
CA GLN A 78 7.71 29.40 -25.93
C GLN A 78 7.33 30.53 -26.89
N ARG A 79 7.41 30.28 -28.20
CA ARG A 79 6.87 31.13 -29.27
C ARG A 79 7.55 32.49 -29.43
N ALA A 80 8.80 32.65 -29.00
CA ALA A 80 9.57 33.85 -29.28
C ALA A 80 9.62 34.13 -30.80
N GLY A 81 9.35 35.37 -31.21
CA GLY A 81 9.31 35.76 -32.63
C GLY A 81 8.18 35.14 -33.46
N SER A 82 7.17 34.53 -32.84
CA SER A 82 6.05 33.92 -33.57
C SER A 82 5.17 34.95 -34.28
N MET A 83 4.71 34.61 -35.48
CA MET A 83 3.97 35.51 -36.38
C MET A 83 4.78 36.77 -36.74
N GLY A 84 6.12 36.63 -36.79
CA GLY A 84 7.07 37.67 -37.18
C GLY A 84 6.75 38.32 -38.52
N PHE A 85 6.73 39.64 -38.59
CA PHE A 85 6.54 40.38 -39.85
C PHE A 85 7.84 40.97 -40.40
N SER A 86 7.83 41.24 -41.70
CA SER A 86 8.95 41.91 -42.38
C SER A 86 9.22 43.29 -41.75
N GLY A 87 10.51 43.62 -41.61
CA GLY A 87 10.98 44.80 -40.88
C GLY A 87 11.18 44.59 -39.37
N THR A 88 10.99 43.37 -38.85
CA THR A 88 11.33 43.06 -37.44
C THR A 88 12.62 42.24 -37.38
N GLU A 89 13.60 42.73 -36.60
CA GLU A 89 14.81 41.99 -36.25
C GLU A 89 14.73 41.58 -34.77
N ILE A 90 14.88 40.31 -34.46
CA ILE A 90 14.82 39.77 -33.10
C ILE A 90 16.15 39.07 -32.81
N VAL A 91 16.81 39.47 -31.73
CA VAL A 91 18.09 38.92 -31.28
C VAL A 91 17.91 38.35 -29.89
N ILE A 92 18.11 37.04 -29.74
CA ILE A 92 17.98 36.32 -28.47
C ILE A 92 19.37 35.94 -27.97
N HIS A 93 19.79 36.54 -26.86
CA HIS A 93 21.03 36.20 -26.17
C HIS A 93 20.80 35.00 -25.24
N GLY A 94 21.13 33.81 -25.74
CA GLY A 94 20.95 32.54 -25.05
C GLY A 94 20.11 31.56 -25.86
N SER A 95 19.69 30.46 -25.23
CA SER A 95 18.80 29.46 -25.83
C SER A 95 17.33 29.91 -25.76
N ALA A 96 16.50 29.37 -26.63
CA ALA A 96 15.07 29.67 -26.66
C ALA A 96 14.23 28.37 -26.64
N SER A 97 13.07 28.45 -25.96
CA SER A 97 12.12 27.35 -25.80
C SER A 97 11.38 27.03 -27.11
N ASP A 98 10.33 26.19 -27.04
CA ASP A 98 9.67 25.64 -28.23
C ASP A 98 9.05 26.73 -29.12
N ASP A 99 8.88 26.41 -30.41
CA ASP A 99 8.15 27.20 -31.41
C ASP A 99 8.75 28.59 -31.73
N VAL A 100 10.07 28.76 -31.62
CA VAL A 100 10.74 30.01 -32.03
C VAL A 100 10.46 30.30 -33.51
N GLY A 101 9.92 31.47 -33.82
CA GLY A 101 9.56 31.84 -35.19
C GLY A 101 8.42 31.02 -35.78
N TRP A 102 7.52 30.47 -34.95
CA TRP A 102 6.31 29.82 -35.44
C TRP A 102 5.46 30.80 -36.26
N LEU A 103 4.99 30.38 -37.43
CA LEU A 103 4.29 31.23 -38.40
C LEU A 103 5.07 32.48 -38.82
N ASN A 104 6.41 32.43 -38.87
CA ASN A 104 7.18 33.57 -39.34
C ASN A 104 6.76 33.96 -40.77
N CYS A 105 6.50 35.25 -40.95
CA CYS A 105 6.00 35.88 -42.16
C CYS A 105 6.90 37.06 -42.61
N GLY A 106 8.16 37.08 -42.16
CA GLY A 106 9.17 37.99 -42.68
C GLY A 106 10.19 38.50 -41.67
N ALA A 107 10.05 38.19 -40.37
CA ALA A 107 11.00 38.64 -39.37
C ALA A 107 12.35 37.92 -39.52
N LYS A 108 13.43 38.63 -39.16
CA LYS A 108 14.77 38.05 -39.01
C LYS A 108 15.02 37.76 -37.54
N ILE A 109 15.22 36.50 -37.18
CA ILE A 109 15.39 36.04 -35.80
C ILE A 109 16.78 35.42 -35.68
N THR A 110 17.58 35.90 -34.74
CA THR A 110 18.92 35.37 -34.43
C THR A 110 18.93 34.87 -33.00
N VAL A 111 19.35 33.62 -32.79
CA VAL A 111 19.44 32.97 -31.48
C VAL A 111 20.88 32.56 -31.22
N PHE A 112 21.47 33.05 -30.13
CA PHE A 112 22.87 32.78 -29.77
C PHE A 112 23.09 31.44 -29.03
N GLY A 113 22.02 30.74 -28.64
CA GLY A 113 22.05 29.39 -28.06
C GLY A 113 21.32 28.36 -28.92
N ASP A 114 20.85 27.28 -28.28
CA ASP A 114 20.02 26.24 -28.93
C ASP A 114 18.55 26.68 -29.00
N VAL A 115 17.80 26.16 -29.97
CA VAL A 115 16.34 26.27 -30.01
C VAL A 115 15.72 24.90 -29.73
N ALA A 116 14.64 24.88 -28.96
CA ALA A 116 13.94 23.64 -28.62
C ALA A 116 13.02 23.17 -29.77
N ASN A 117 11.94 22.46 -29.46
CA ASN A 117 11.13 21.79 -30.47
C ASN A 117 10.34 22.79 -31.32
N GLY A 118 10.09 22.44 -32.57
CA GLY A 118 9.18 23.20 -33.43
C GLY A 118 9.67 24.57 -33.89
N ALA A 119 10.98 24.83 -33.82
CA ALA A 119 11.52 26.08 -34.32
C ALA A 119 11.25 26.24 -35.82
N HIS A 120 10.84 27.45 -36.21
CA HIS A 120 10.48 27.84 -37.58
C HIS A 120 9.28 27.10 -38.17
N ASN A 121 8.44 26.49 -37.32
CA ASN A 121 7.26 25.76 -37.78
C ASN A 121 6.26 26.68 -38.49
N ALA A 122 5.73 26.17 -39.60
CA ALA A 122 4.75 26.85 -40.44
C ALA A 122 5.19 28.24 -40.94
N ALA A 123 6.50 28.52 -40.97
CA ALA A 123 7.02 29.75 -41.56
C ALA A 123 6.71 29.81 -43.06
N ALA A 124 6.30 30.99 -43.51
CA ALA A 124 6.02 31.30 -44.90
C ALA A 124 7.05 32.25 -45.53
N GLN A 125 7.74 33.04 -44.70
CA GLN A 125 8.79 34.01 -45.05
C GLN A 125 9.68 34.27 -43.83
N GLY A 126 10.77 35.02 -44.02
CA GLY A 126 11.66 35.46 -42.94
C GLY A 126 12.83 34.51 -42.72
N ILE A 127 13.66 34.82 -41.73
CA ILE A 127 14.94 34.15 -41.49
C ILE A 127 15.05 33.77 -40.03
N LEU A 128 15.47 32.54 -39.75
CA LEU A 128 15.91 32.08 -38.43
C LEU A 128 17.39 31.66 -38.49
N TYR A 129 18.23 32.32 -37.71
CA TYR A 129 19.64 32.00 -37.53
C TYR A 129 19.88 31.48 -36.12
N VAL A 130 20.44 30.28 -35.98
CA VAL A 130 20.65 29.61 -34.69
C VAL A 130 22.12 29.22 -34.53
N LYS A 131 22.82 29.87 -33.59
CA LYS A 131 24.21 29.55 -33.24
C LYS A 131 24.36 28.14 -32.63
N GLY A 132 23.32 27.61 -32.00
CA GLY A 132 23.27 26.24 -31.49
C GLY A 132 22.70 25.23 -32.49
N GLY A 133 22.00 24.24 -31.96
CA GLY A 133 21.19 23.26 -32.69
C GLY A 133 19.69 23.46 -32.48
N GLY A 134 18.88 22.72 -33.26
CA GLY A 134 17.42 22.71 -33.16
C GLY A 134 16.86 21.45 -32.49
N GLY A 135 15.76 21.54 -31.76
CA GLY A 135 15.06 20.39 -31.18
C GLY A 135 14.37 19.50 -32.22
N ALA A 136 13.44 18.67 -31.74
CA ALA A 136 12.59 17.85 -32.61
C ALA A 136 11.58 18.72 -33.39
N ARG A 137 11.16 18.22 -34.55
CA ARG A 137 10.11 18.84 -35.39
C ARG A 137 10.38 20.29 -35.79
N CYS A 138 11.63 20.74 -35.84
CA CYS A 138 11.96 22.03 -36.44
C CYS A 138 11.64 22.02 -37.94
N ASP A 139 11.34 23.19 -38.52
CA ASP A 139 11.00 23.37 -39.93
C ASP A 139 9.72 22.67 -40.42
N THR A 140 8.88 22.22 -39.48
CA THR A 140 7.65 21.49 -39.80
C THR A 140 6.65 22.40 -40.52
N MET A 141 6.04 21.93 -41.61
CA MET A 141 5.02 22.64 -42.38
C MET A 141 5.44 24.01 -42.95
N THR A 142 6.74 24.27 -43.11
CA THR A 142 7.23 25.48 -43.78
C THR A 142 6.73 25.55 -45.23
N LYS A 143 6.37 26.74 -45.71
CA LYS A 143 5.77 26.96 -47.03
C LYS A 143 6.50 28.08 -47.75
N HIS A 144 6.58 28.00 -49.07
CA HIS A 144 7.08 29.12 -49.88
C HIS A 144 5.93 29.65 -50.73
N ASN A 145 5.62 30.94 -50.56
CA ASN A 145 4.77 31.66 -51.48
C ASN A 145 5.67 32.32 -52.55
N PRO A 146 5.52 31.98 -53.85
CA PRO A 146 6.37 32.52 -54.91
C PRO A 146 6.39 34.05 -55.04
N ARG A 147 5.44 34.77 -54.42
CA ARG A 147 5.41 36.24 -54.37
C ARG A 147 6.49 36.84 -53.46
N PHE A 148 7.11 36.04 -52.61
CA PHE A 148 8.07 36.48 -51.60
C PHE A 148 9.31 35.59 -51.58
N ASP A 149 10.36 36.05 -50.91
CA ASP A 149 11.54 35.24 -50.69
C ASP A 149 11.21 34.00 -49.84
N PRO A 150 11.83 32.84 -50.12
CA PRO A 150 11.61 31.63 -49.35
C PRO A 150 12.04 31.82 -47.89
N PRO A 151 11.29 31.27 -46.93
CA PRO A 151 11.73 31.29 -45.53
C PRO A 151 13.04 30.52 -45.38
N GLN A 152 13.93 31.01 -44.53
CA GLN A 152 15.24 30.41 -44.29
C GLN A 152 15.43 30.05 -42.82
N SER A 153 15.96 28.85 -42.55
CA SER A 153 16.43 28.45 -41.23
C SER A 153 17.88 27.96 -41.29
N TRP A 154 18.70 28.36 -40.33
CA TRP A 154 20.12 28.02 -40.26
C TRP A 154 20.47 27.54 -38.86
N TYR A 155 21.15 26.40 -38.78
CA TYR A 155 21.57 25.74 -37.56
C TYR A 155 23.05 25.46 -37.63
N LEU A 156 23.83 25.96 -36.67
CA LEU A 156 25.28 25.77 -36.68
C LEU A 156 25.66 24.31 -36.37
N ARG A 157 24.93 23.67 -35.44
CA ARG A 157 25.24 22.33 -34.92
C ARG A 157 24.49 21.23 -35.67
N ASP A 158 23.33 20.82 -35.14
CA ASP A 158 22.49 19.71 -35.60
C ASP A 158 21.01 19.99 -35.28
N VAL A 159 20.12 19.16 -35.81
CA VAL A 159 18.66 19.22 -35.56
C VAL A 159 18.12 17.87 -35.06
N GLY A 160 17.01 17.91 -34.33
CA GLY A 160 16.40 16.73 -33.70
C GLY A 160 15.43 15.96 -34.58
N ASP A 161 14.79 14.95 -33.99
CA ASP A 161 13.92 14.00 -34.70
C ASP A 161 12.77 14.67 -35.45
N THR A 162 12.38 14.07 -36.57
CA THR A 162 11.26 14.52 -37.42
C THR A 162 11.47 15.95 -37.95
N PHE A 163 12.72 16.34 -38.18
CA PHE A 163 13.08 17.61 -38.80
C PHE A 163 12.47 17.77 -40.19
N ALA A 164 11.95 18.95 -40.53
CA ALA A 164 11.35 19.30 -41.81
C ALA A 164 10.15 18.40 -42.22
N GLU A 165 9.36 17.95 -41.24
CA GLU A 165 8.13 17.22 -41.47
C GLU A 165 7.10 18.08 -42.23
N PHE A 166 6.45 17.53 -43.26
CA PHE A 166 5.49 18.24 -44.09
C PHE A 166 6.00 19.56 -44.72
N LYS A 167 7.31 19.72 -44.89
CA LYS A 167 7.92 20.89 -45.50
C LYS A 167 7.49 21.02 -46.97
N ALA A 168 6.83 22.13 -47.29
CA ALA A 168 6.30 22.44 -48.62
C ALA A 168 7.06 23.57 -49.32
N GLY A 169 8.05 24.17 -48.67
CA GLY A 169 8.90 25.21 -49.24
C GLY A 169 9.91 25.77 -48.22
N GLY A 170 10.80 26.65 -48.70
CA GLY A 170 11.85 27.25 -47.86
C GLY A 170 13.20 26.55 -47.97
N ILE A 171 14.19 27.15 -47.33
CA ILE A 171 15.59 26.70 -47.34
C ILE A 171 16.02 26.45 -45.89
N ALA A 172 16.54 25.26 -45.59
CA ALA A 172 17.16 24.98 -44.31
C ALA A 172 18.65 24.66 -44.48
N VAL A 173 19.49 25.11 -43.57
CA VAL A 173 20.94 24.85 -43.58
C VAL A 173 21.38 24.31 -42.22
N VAL A 174 22.05 23.15 -42.22
CA VAL A 174 22.59 22.51 -41.00
C VAL A 174 24.11 22.32 -41.15
N CYS A 175 24.90 23.11 -40.43
CA CYS A 175 26.35 23.21 -40.65
C CYS A 175 27.18 22.07 -40.03
N GLY A 176 26.63 21.28 -39.11
CA GLY A 176 27.32 20.11 -38.53
C GLY A 176 28.49 20.44 -37.62
N VAL A 177 28.61 21.67 -37.12
CA VAL A 177 29.73 22.07 -36.25
C VAL A 177 29.43 21.62 -34.83
N ASN A 178 30.25 20.72 -34.28
CA ASN A 178 30.08 20.17 -32.92
C ASN A 178 28.64 19.68 -32.61
N PRO A 179 28.10 18.71 -33.39
CA PRO A 179 26.73 18.24 -33.25
C PRO A 179 26.54 17.43 -31.96
N ARG A 180 25.32 17.41 -31.40
CA ARG A 180 24.95 16.57 -30.24
C ARG A 180 25.17 15.08 -30.54
N ASN A 181 24.87 14.63 -31.75
CA ASN A 181 25.18 13.29 -32.24
C ASN A 181 26.15 13.36 -33.44
N ARG A 182 27.37 12.89 -33.23
CA ARG A 182 28.43 12.90 -34.26
C ARG A 182 28.17 12.00 -35.47
N ARG A 183 27.22 11.06 -35.39
CA ARG A 183 26.87 10.14 -36.49
C ARG A 183 25.60 10.56 -37.22
N ASN A 184 24.78 11.43 -36.64
CA ASN A 184 23.52 11.87 -37.22
C ASN A 184 23.21 13.31 -36.86
N ILE A 185 23.27 14.20 -37.85
CA ILE A 185 23.01 15.63 -37.66
C ILE A 185 21.57 16.07 -37.99
N LEU A 186 20.71 15.16 -38.49
CA LEU A 186 19.33 15.47 -38.90
C LEU A 186 18.24 14.75 -38.07
N GLY A 187 18.61 13.96 -37.07
CA GLY A 187 17.68 13.22 -36.21
C GLY A 187 17.04 12.00 -36.87
N TYR A 188 16.11 11.35 -36.17
CA TYR A 188 15.35 10.21 -36.67
C TYR A 188 14.15 10.66 -37.54
N ARG A 189 13.95 10.00 -38.69
CA ARG A 189 12.87 10.29 -39.66
C ARG A 189 12.76 11.77 -40.11
N PRO A 190 13.83 12.40 -40.59
CA PRO A 190 13.70 13.74 -41.17
C PRO A 190 12.92 13.69 -42.49
N CYS A 191 12.35 14.83 -42.89
CA CYS A 191 11.68 15.08 -44.17
C CYS A 191 10.42 14.24 -44.44
N VAL A 192 9.80 13.66 -43.41
CA VAL A 192 8.55 12.90 -43.58
C VAL A 192 7.47 13.82 -44.16
N GLY A 193 6.91 13.44 -45.31
CA GLY A 193 5.90 14.26 -46.00
C GLY A 193 6.42 15.57 -46.61
N MET A 194 7.74 15.76 -46.75
CA MET A 194 8.30 16.91 -47.45
C MET A 194 7.94 16.85 -48.94
N VAL A 195 7.36 17.94 -49.46
CA VAL A 195 6.89 18.07 -50.85
C VAL A 195 7.48 19.28 -51.58
N GLY A 196 8.17 20.18 -50.88
CA GLY A 196 8.88 21.31 -51.48
C GLY A 196 10.00 21.83 -50.59
N GLY A 197 10.82 22.76 -51.11
CA GLY A 197 11.97 23.34 -50.40
C GLY A 197 13.26 22.52 -50.52
N VAL A 198 14.34 23.02 -49.92
CA VAL A 198 15.68 22.42 -49.96
C VAL A 198 16.31 22.42 -48.56
N ILE A 199 17.07 21.38 -48.25
CA ILE A 199 17.84 21.27 -47.00
C ILE A 199 19.30 21.04 -47.37
N TYR A 200 20.17 22.00 -47.07
CA TYR A 200 21.61 21.86 -47.17
C TYR A 200 22.17 21.39 -45.84
N PHE A 201 23.07 20.40 -45.86
CA PHE A 201 23.68 19.91 -44.62
C PHE A 201 25.13 19.46 -44.83
N ARG A 202 25.94 19.59 -43.78
CA ARG A 202 27.33 19.12 -43.70
C ARG A 202 27.47 18.11 -42.56
N GLY A 203 27.83 16.87 -42.86
CA GLY A 203 28.05 15.81 -41.87
C GLY A 203 27.18 14.56 -42.06
N PRO A 204 27.36 13.55 -41.19
CA PRO A 204 26.72 12.25 -41.35
C PRO A 204 25.25 12.24 -40.92
N ILE A 205 24.47 11.35 -41.54
CA ILE A 205 23.03 11.14 -41.29
C ILE A 205 22.71 9.67 -41.02
N GLU A 206 23.60 8.95 -40.33
CA GLU A 206 23.43 7.53 -40.03
C GLU A 206 22.17 7.29 -39.18
N GLY A 207 21.33 6.34 -39.57
CA GLY A 207 20.06 6.09 -38.88
C GLY A 207 18.99 7.17 -39.10
N SER A 208 19.27 8.23 -39.87
CA SER A 208 18.23 9.13 -40.39
C SER A 208 17.36 8.36 -41.37
N ASN A 209 16.27 7.78 -40.88
CA ASN A 209 15.35 7.00 -41.68
C ASN A 209 14.40 7.90 -42.51
N TYR A 210 14.96 8.77 -43.36
CA TYR A 210 14.18 9.60 -44.27
C TYR A 210 13.62 8.78 -45.43
N SER A 211 12.49 9.22 -45.99
CA SER A 211 11.85 8.52 -47.11
C SER A 211 12.69 8.64 -48.39
N LYS A 212 13.34 7.55 -48.80
CA LYS A 212 14.04 7.46 -50.11
C LYS A 212 13.09 7.44 -51.30
N GLU A 213 11.81 7.17 -51.04
CA GLU A 213 10.74 7.23 -52.05
C GLU A 213 10.38 8.68 -52.38
N ASP A 214 10.38 9.55 -51.37
CA ASP A 214 9.93 10.93 -51.48
C ASP A 214 11.05 11.95 -51.61
N ILE A 215 12.25 11.63 -51.13
CA ILE A 215 13.38 12.56 -51.01
C ILE A 215 14.61 12.06 -51.76
N LYS A 216 15.23 12.96 -52.53
CA LYS A 216 16.53 12.83 -53.19
C LYS A 216 17.64 13.34 -52.28
N LEU A 217 18.66 12.53 -52.08
CA LEU A 217 19.95 12.98 -51.56
C LEU A 217 20.88 13.25 -52.75
N LEU A 218 21.36 14.49 -52.89
CA LEU A 218 22.15 14.97 -54.02
C LEU A 218 23.39 15.73 -53.56
N ASP A 219 24.38 15.80 -54.45
CA ASP A 219 25.48 16.75 -54.38
C ASP A 219 25.00 18.17 -54.69
N LEU A 220 25.77 19.15 -54.23
CA LEU A 220 25.54 20.55 -54.58
C LEU A 220 26.03 20.84 -56.00
N THR A 221 25.25 21.61 -56.74
CA THR A 221 25.65 22.21 -58.01
C THR A 221 26.51 23.45 -57.77
N GLU A 222 27.17 23.96 -58.81
CA GLU A 222 27.94 25.21 -58.71
C GLU A 222 27.09 26.41 -58.27
N GLU A 223 25.82 26.44 -58.68
CA GLU A 223 24.87 27.48 -58.29
C GLU A 223 24.50 27.37 -56.80
N ASP A 224 24.20 26.16 -56.32
CA ASP A 224 23.94 25.92 -54.89
C ASP A 224 25.15 26.33 -54.05
N TRP A 225 26.37 26.00 -54.51
CA TRP A 225 27.59 26.32 -53.80
C TRP A 225 27.88 27.82 -53.74
N ARG A 226 27.65 28.54 -54.84
CA ARG A 226 27.77 30.02 -54.87
C ARG A 226 26.77 30.64 -53.90
N TRP A 227 25.51 30.23 -53.96
CA TRP A 227 24.45 30.71 -53.07
C TRP A 227 24.78 30.44 -51.60
N LEU A 228 25.24 29.22 -51.28
CA LEU A 228 25.58 28.84 -49.91
C LEU A 228 26.73 29.69 -49.37
N LYS A 229 27.81 29.92 -50.14
CA LYS A 229 28.94 30.77 -49.71
C LYS A 229 28.53 32.22 -49.45
N GLU A 230 27.73 32.80 -50.35
CA GLU A 230 27.25 34.17 -50.21
C GLU A 230 26.40 34.33 -48.94
N ASN A 231 25.44 33.44 -48.70
CA ASN A 231 24.54 33.51 -47.56
C ASN A 231 25.19 33.05 -46.24
N MET A 232 26.18 32.16 -46.29
CA MET A 232 26.96 31.73 -45.12
C MET A 232 27.67 32.92 -44.45
N ARG A 233 28.19 33.88 -45.24
CA ARG A 233 28.81 35.10 -44.70
C ARG A 233 27.82 35.92 -43.87
N SER A 234 26.60 36.11 -44.39
CA SER A 234 25.53 36.83 -43.68
C SER A 234 25.09 36.10 -42.41
N TYR A 235 24.99 34.77 -42.47
CA TYR A 235 24.65 33.94 -41.32
C TYR A 235 25.73 34.00 -40.23
N LEU A 236 26.99 33.69 -40.56
CA LEU A 236 28.09 33.65 -39.60
C LEU A 236 28.38 35.02 -38.99
N SER A 237 28.19 36.11 -39.75
CA SER A 237 28.28 37.46 -39.20
C SER A 237 27.16 37.75 -38.20
N ALA A 238 25.95 37.22 -38.41
CA ALA A 238 24.82 37.46 -37.51
C ALA A 238 24.94 36.71 -36.17
N ILE A 239 25.56 35.52 -36.17
CA ILE A 239 25.77 34.70 -34.96
C ILE A 239 27.15 34.88 -34.32
N ASP A 240 27.95 35.82 -34.82
CA ASP A 240 29.32 36.11 -34.37
C ASP A 240 30.25 34.87 -34.42
N MET A 241 30.33 34.25 -35.60
CA MET A 241 31.13 33.03 -35.88
C MET A 241 31.88 33.12 -37.20
N MET A 242 32.29 34.32 -37.63
CA MET A 242 32.98 34.53 -38.92
C MET A 242 34.29 33.75 -39.09
N HIS A 243 34.96 33.38 -37.99
CA HIS A 243 36.18 32.57 -38.02
C HIS A 243 35.98 31.15 -38.60
N LEU A 244 34.73 30.66 -38.67
CA LEU A 244 34.41 29.36 -39.27
C LEU A 244 34.15 29.43 -40.79
N TYR A 245 34.19 30.61 -41.40
CA TYR A 245 33.81 30.78 -42.80
C TYR A 245 34.71 29.96 -43.73
N ASP A 246 36.03 30.03 -43.55
CA ASP A 246 36.98 29.32 -44.41
C ASP A 246 36.83 27.80 -44.25
N GLU A 247 36.62 27.30 -43.02
CA GLU A 247 36.36 25.87 -42.76
C GLU A 247 35.06 25.38 -43.41
N LEU A 248 33.96 26.14 -43.27
CA LEU A 248 32.65 25.74 -43.79
C LEU A 248 32.56 25.85 -45.32
N THR A 249 33.46 26.61 -45.93
CA THR A 249 33.50 26.86 -47.38
C THR A 249 34.75 26.30 -48.09
N GLU A 250 35.51 25.45 -47.41
CA GLU A 250 36.75 24.84 -47.92
C GLU A 250 36.49 23.91 -49.12
N ASP A 251 35.56 22.96 -48.96
CA ASP A 251 35.23 21.96 -49.98
C ASP A 251 33.70 21.79 -50.10
N VAL A 252 33.21 21.87 -51.33
CA VAL A 252 31.80 21.61 -51.68
C VAL A 252 31.39 20.17 -51.37
N ASN A 253 32.32 19.21 -51.44
CA ASN A 253 32.04 17.78 -51.22
C ASN A 253 31.64 17.45 -49.77
N HIS A 254 31.94 18.34 -48.82
CA HIS A 254 31.50 18.22 -47.43
C HIS A 254 30.00 18.47 -47.25
N TRP A 255 29.36 19.06 -48.26
CA TRP A 255 27.95 19.41 -48.23
C TRP A 255 27.13 18.50 -49.14
N LYS A 256 25.91 18.22 -48.69
CA LYS A 256 24.89 17.53 -49.48
C LYS A 256 23.57 18.30 -49.38
N LYS A 257 22.64 17.98 -50.27
CA LYS A 257 21.28 18.52 -50.21
C LYS A 257 20.21 17.44 -50.27
N LEU A 258 19.15 17.63 -49.47
CA LEU A 258 17.91 16.87 -49.58
C LEU A 258 16.86 17.71 -50.33
N LEU A 259 16.24 17.09 -51.33
CA LEU A 259 15.21 17.69 -52.18
C LEU A 259 14.08 16.70 -52.42
N PRO A 260 12.81 17.11 -52.39
CA PRO A 260 11.71 16.21 -52.70
C PRO A 260 11.71 15.85 -54.18
N TYR A 261 11.23 14.67 -54.53
CA TYR A 261 10.89 14.36 -55.91
C TYR A 261 9.74 15.25 -56.37
N THR A 262 9.88 15.81 -57.58
CA THR A 262 8.79 16.54 -58.23
C THR A 262 7.63 15.60 -58.48
N TYR A 263 6.42 16.16 -58.65
CA TYR A 263 5.23 15.38 -58.99
C TYR A 263 5.45 14.47 -60.20
N ILE A 264 6.12 14.97 -61.25
CA ILE A 264 6.41 14.21 -62.48
C ILE A 264 7.36 13.04 -62.20
N GLU A 265 8.37 13.23 -61.35
CA GLU A 265 9.31 12.17 -60.98
C GLU A 265 8.64 11.11 -60.07
N ARG A 266 7.79 11.53 -59.12
CA ARG A 266 7.02 10.59 -58.28
C ARG A 266 6.03 9.79 -59.12
N ALA A 267 5.35 10.42 -60.09
CA ALA A 267 4.42 9.74 -60.99
C ALA A 267 5.07 8.68 -61.89
N LYS A 268 6.37 8.83 -62.20
CA LYS A 268 7.17 7.84 -62.95
C LYS A 268 7.63 6.66 -62.10
N ARG A 269 7.61 6.77 -60.76
CA ARG A 269 7.95 5.68 -59.84
C ARG A 269 6.73 4.80 -59.64
N ARG A 270 6.93 3.47 -59.59
CA ARG A 270 5.83 2.53 -59.28
C ARG A 270 5.29 2.86 -57.89
N PRO A 271 4.04 3.32 -57.74
CA PRO A 271 3.48 3.58 -56.44
C PRO A 271 3.37 2.27 -55.67
N PHE A 272 3.74 2.27 -54.39
CA PHE A 272 3.31 1.23 -53.47
C PHE A 272 1.78 1.26 -53.43
N ARG A 273 1.14 0.32 -54.15
CA ARG A 273 -0.32 0.18 -54.17
C ARG A 273 -0.70 -0.89 -53.16
N MET A 274 -0.99 -0.44 -51.95
CA MET A 274 -1.79 -1.20 -51.00
C MET A 274 -3.22 -0.69 -51.10
N SER A 275 -4.20 -1.59 -51.19
CA SER A 275 -5.59 -1.17 -51.08
C SER A 275 -5.84 -0.60 -49.68
N LEU A 276 -6.78 0.32 -49.53
CA LEU A 276 -7.18 0.82 -48.21
C LEU A 276 -7.59 -0.33 -47.28
N GLU A 277 -8.22 -1.36 -47.83
CA GLU A 277 -8.59 -2.58 -47.11
C GLU A 277 -7.36 -3.39 -46.65
N ASP A 278 -6.37 -3.58 -47.53
CA ASP A 278 -5.11 -4.24 -47.17
C ASP A 278 -4.33 -3.44 -46.12
N PHE A 279 -4.33 -2.10 -46.23
CA PHE A 279 -3.72 -1.23 -45.23
C PHE A 279 -4.42 -1.37 -43.89
N HIS A 280 -5.75 -1.34 -43.89
CA HIS A 280 -6.56 -1.51 -42.70
C HIS A 280 -6.23 -2.85 -42.01
N LYS A 281 -6.31 -3.96 -42.74
CA LYS A 281 -6.14 -5.31 -42.15
C LYS A 281 -4.69 -5.64 -41.80
N LYS A 282 -3.73 -5.29 -42.66
CA LYS A 282 -2.34 -5.76 -42.53
C LYS A 282 -1.44 -4.81 -41.75
N VAL A 283 -1.83 -3.54 -41.65
CA VAL A 283 -1.04 -2.49 -41.00
C VAL A 283 -1.82 -1.87 -39.84
N TRP A 284 -3.00 -1.30 -40.08
CA TRP A 284 -3.74 -0.55 -39.06
C TRP A 284 -4.19 -1.43 -37.89
N GLU A 285 -4.99 -2.47 -38.14
CA GLU A 285 -5.52 -3.33 -37.08
C GLU A 285 -4.42 -4.09 -36.33
N LYS A 286 -3.31 -4.39 -37.00
CA LYS A 286 -2.14 -4.99 -36.37
C LYS A 286 -1.47 -4.04 -35.36
N GLU A 287 -1.39 -2.75 -35.70
CA GLU A 287 -0.70 -1.75 -34.88
C GLU A 287 -1.61 -1.18 -33.78
N VAL A 288 -2.93 -1.05 -34.02
CA VAL A 288 -3.85 -0.35 -33.11
C VAL A 288 -5.07 -1.17 -32.64
N GLY A 289 -5.17 -2.46 -33.01
CA GLY A 289 -6.28 -3.33 -32.65
C GLY A 289 -7.41 -3.36 -33.69
N GLU A 290 -8.19 -4.44 -33.70
CA GLU A 290 -9.33 -4.67 -34.62
C GLU A 290 -10.39 -3.58 -34.42
N GLY A 291 -10.78 -2.89 -35.51
CA GLY A 291 -11.68 -1.73 -35.46
C GLY A 291 -11.04 -0.39 -35.00
N GLY A 292 -9.74 -0.39 -34.68
CA GLY A 292 -8.96 0.79 -34.29
C GLY A 292 -9.15 1.24 -32.83
N ILE A 293 -8.48 2.34 -32.45
CA ILE A 293 -8.42 2.84 -31.06
C ILE A 293 -9.77 3.23 -30.42
N PHE A 294 -10.85 3.28 -31.21
CA PHE A 294 -12.20 3.62 -30.75
C PHE A 294 -13.20 2.48 -30.96
N ALA A 295 -12.77 1.29 -31.39
CA ALA A 295 -13.66 0.18 -31.75
C ALA A 295 -14.71 -0.12 -30.68
N GLU A 296 -14.28 -0.18 -29.42
CA GLU A 296 -15.15 -0.46 -28.27
C GLU A 296 -16.20 0.64 -28.05
N TYR A 297 -15.88 1.89 -28.38
CA TYR A 297 -16.78 3.04 -28.24
C TYR A 297 -17.77 3.19 -29.41
N LEU A 298 -17.52 2.56 -30.56
CA LEU A 298 -18.43 2.62 -31.71
C LEU A 298 -19.70 1.78 -31.51
N THR A 299 -19.71 0.88 -30.53
CA THR A 299 -20.89 0.06 -30.17
C THR A 299 -21.79 0.74 -29.13
N HIS A 300 -21.30 1.79 -28.47
CA HIS A 300 -22.11 2.55 -27.52
C HIS A 300 -23.18 3.36 -28.27
N PRO A 301 -24.44 3.39 -27.80
CA PRO A 301 -25.47 4.22 -28.41
C PRO A 301 -25.00 5.68 -28.47
N MET A 302 -25.21 6.34 -29.61
CA MET A 302 -24.92 7.78 -29.76
C MET A 302 -25.99 8.61 -29.02
N THR A 303 -26.01 8.49 -27.71
CA THR A 303 -26.94 9.13 -26.80
C THR A 303 -26.26 10.25 -26.02
N VAL A 304 -27.01 11.31 -25.72
CA VAL A 304 -26.53 12.38 -24.83
C VAL A 304 -26.55 11.84 -23.41
N LEU A 305 -25.36 11.59 -22.85
CA LEU A 305 -25.24 11.27 -21.43
C LEU A 305 -25.50 12.54 -20.59
N PRO A 306 -26.32 12.46 -19.53
CA PRO A 306 -26.49 13.57 -18.61
C PRO A 306 -25.18 13.87 -17.88
N TYR A 307 -24.98 15.13 -17.45
CA TYR A 307 -23.78 15.52 -16.70
C TYR A 307 -23.61 14.73 -15.39
N ILE A 308 -24.73 14.34 -14.78
CA ILE A 308 -24.79 13.43 -13.64
C ILE A 308 -25.42 12.14 -14.13
N THR A 309 -24.62 11.07 -14.21
CA THR A 309 -25.05 9.75 -14.67
C THR A 309 -25.45 8.84 -13.50
N THR A 310 -26.36 7.91 -13.78
CA THR A 310 -26.81 6.83 -12.86
C THR A 310 -26.70 5.49 -13.59
N GLY A 311 -27.10 4.39 -12.95
CA GLY A 311 -27.16 3.07 -13.61
C GLY A 311 -25.81 2.58 -14.13
N GLU A 312 -25.76 2.17 -15.40
CA GLU A 312 -24.56 1.69 -16.08
C GLU A 312 -23.57 2.83 -16.40
N ASP A 313 -24.06 4.06 -16.62
CA ASP A 313 -23.26 5.19 -17.11
C ASP A 313 -22.49 5.93 -16.00
N ARG A 314 -22.72 5.60 -14.71
CA ARG A 314 -21.95 6.18 -13.60
C ARG A 314 -20.59 5.49 -13.47
N ARG A 315 -19.58 6.23 -13.02
CA ARG A 315 -18.21 5.73 -12.89
C ARG A 315 -17.99 4.80 -11.69
N TYR A 316 -18.65 5.09 -10.58
CA TYR A 316 -18.49 4.35 -9.33
C TYR A 316 -19.85 4.01 -8.72
N LYS A 317 -19.92 2.89 -8.00
CA LYS A 317 -21.09 2.51 -7.21
C LYS A 317 -20.73 2.18 -5.76
N PRO A 318 -21.57 2.57 -4.79
CA PRO A 318 -21.40 2.14 -3.42
C PRO A 318 -21.90 0.70 -3.24
N LEU A 319 -21.18 -0.10 -2.45
CA LEU A 319 -21.58 -1.44 -2.03
C LEU A 319 -21.68 -1.50 -0.51
N TRP A 320 -22.77 -2.08 -0.01
CA TRP A 320 -22.93 -2.38 1.40
C TRP A 320 -22.28 -3.72 1.71
N ASN A 321 -21.00 -3.68 2.11
CA ASN A 321 -20.17 -4.84 2.38
C ASN A 321 -20.10 -5.13 3.89
N ASN A 322 -21.26 -5.29 4.52
CA ASN A 322 -21.36 -5.59 5.94
C ASN A 322 -20.67 -6.92 6.28
N GLU A 323 -19.81 -6.91 7.30
CA GLU A 323 -19.02 -8.07 7.73
C GLU A 323 -18.05 -8.65 6.67
N LYS A 324 -17.77 -7.94 5.57
CA LYS A 324 -16.73 -8.34 4.61
C LYS A 324 -15.36 -8.41 5.29
N TYR A 325 -15.04 -7.41 6.10
CA TYR A 325 -13.83 -7.36 6.92
C TYR A 325 -14.06 -7.91 8.33
N SER A 326 -12.98 -8.29 9.00
CA SER A 326 -12.99 -8.64 10.42
C SER A 326 -12.80 -7.38 11.28
N PRO A 327 -13.61 -7.19 12.35
CA PRO A 327 -13.30 -6.23 13.39
C PRO A 327 -11.90 -6.51 13.98
N PRO A 328 -11.08 -5.50 14.32
CA PRO A 328 -9.73 -5.74 14.83
C PRO A 328 -9.67 -6.60 16.09
N CYS A 329 -10.67 -6.47 16.96
CA CYS A 329 -10.79 -7.29 18.18
C CYS A 329 -11.09 -8.77 17.90
N GLU A 330 -11.85 -9.07 16.85
CA GLU A 330 -12.14 -10.45 16.43
C GLU A 330 -10.93 -11.06 15.72
N TYR A 331 -10.29 -10.30 14.82
CA TYR A 331 -9.10 -10.73 14.08
C TYR A 331 -7.92 -11.05 15.01
N ALA A 332 -7.70 -10.22 16.04
CA ALA A 332 -6.63 -10.42 17.02
C ALA A 332 -6.94 -11.53 18.04
N CYS A 333 -8.20 -11.95 18.16
CA CYS A 333 -8.60 -13.02 19.07
C CYS A 333 -8.25 -14.39 18.46
N PRO A 334 -7.35 -15.19 19.07
CA PRO A 334 -6.99 -16.50 18.50
C PRO A 334 -8.17 -17.48 18.42
N THR A 335 -9.22 -17.26 19.21
CA THR A 335 -10.45 -18.04 19.19
C THR A 335 -11.47 -17.54 18.14
N GLY A 336 -11.29 -16.31 17.64
CA GLY A 336 -12.18 -15.67 16.67
C GLY A 336 -13.53 -15.24 17.26
N ILE A 337 -13.57 -14.81 18.53
CA ILE A 337 -14.82 -14.41 19.19
C ILE A 337 -15.37 -13.11 18.54
N PRO A 338 -16.61 -13.11 18.02
CA PRO A 338 -17.16 -11.98 17.28
C PRO A 338 -17.69 -10.89 18.23
N THR A 339 -16.76 -10.15 18.83
CA THR A 339 -17.06 -9.17 19.88
C THR A 339 -18.02 -8.08 19.40
N ALA A 340 -17.89 -7.61 18.14
CA ALA A 340 -18.81 -6.62 17.57
C ALA A 340 -20.26 -7.13 17.47
N LYS A 341 -20.45 -8.42 17.17
CA LYS A 341 -21.79 -9.05 17.18
C LYS A 341 -22.35 -9.20 18.59
N ARG A 342 -21.49 -9.57 19.55
CA ARG A 342 -21.88 -9.65 20.97
C ARG A 342 -22.33 -8.30 21.50
N THR A 343 -21.60 -7.23 21.21
CA THR A 343 -22.01 -5.87 21.63
C THR A 343 -23.26 -5.39 20.91
N LYS A 344 -23.49 -5.79 19.66
CA LYS A 344 -24.78 -5.55 18.98
C LYS A 344 -25.94 -6.17 19.76
N LEU A 345 -25.87 -7.46 20.07
CA LEU A 345 -26.91 -8.15 20.86
C LEU A 345 -27.15 -7.47 22.22
N LEU A 346 -26.09 -7.00 22.89
CA LEU A 346 -26.21 -6.27 24.16
C LEU A 346 -26.93 -4.92 24.00
N ARG A 347 -26.66 -4.17 22.93
CA ARG A 347 -27.38 -2.92 22.63
C ARG A 347 -28.86 -3.19 22.32
N ASP A 348 -29.15 -4.32 21.69
CA ASP A 348 -30.52 -4.77 21.39
C ASP A 348 -31.25 -5.34 22.63
N GLY A 349 -30.64 -5.28 23.83
CA GLY A 349 -31.21 -5.81 25.08
C GLY A 349 -31.14 -7.34 25.21
N LYS A 350 -30.48 -8.03 24.28
CA LYS A 350 -30.42 -9.50 24.17
C LYS A 350 -29.22 -10.07 24.93
N LEU A 351 -29.17 -9.81 26.24
CA LEU A 351 -28.06 -10.24 27.10
C LEU A 351 -27.81 -11.74 27.04
N HIS A 352 -28.87 -12.56 27.14
CA HIS A 352 -28.74 -14.01 27.12
C HIS A 352 -28.15 -14.52 25.80
N GLU A 353 -28.60 -14.00 24.66
CA GLU A 353 -28.06 -14.36 23.34
C GLU A 353 -26.59 -13.94 23.22
N ALA A 354 -26.22 -12.77 23.75
CA ALA A 354 -24.84 -12.26 23.70
C ALA A 354 -23.84 -13.10 24.53
N THR A 355 -24.28 -13.60 25.69
CA THR A 355 -23.48 -14.46 26.58
C THR A 355 -23.53 -15.92 26.16
N GLN A 356 -24.57 -16.38 25.47
CA GLN A 356 -24.62 -17.70 24.84
C GLN A 356 -23.76 -17.77 23.56
N LEU A 357 -23.70 -16.68 22.77
CA LEU A 357 -22.92 -16.63 21.52
C LEU A 357 -21.45 -16.98 21.74
N VAL A 358 -20.84 -16.54 22.84
CA VAL A 358 -19.42 -16.84 23.09
C VAL A 358 -19.15 -18.32 23.30
N LEU A 359 -20.14 -19.11 23.74
CA LEU A 359 -20.01 -20.57 23.92
C LEU A 359 -19.91 -21.34 22.60
N GLN A 360 -20.23 -20.70 21.47
CA GLN A 360 -19.96 -21.24 20.13
C GLN A 360 -18.48 -21.07 19.71
N TYR A 361 -17.70 -20.36 20.52
CA TYR A 361 -16.31 -20.02 20.25
C TYR A 361 -15.37 -20.54 21.33
N SER A 362 -15.71 -20.34 22.60
CA SER A 362 -14.92 -20.78 23.76
C SER A 362 -15.83 -21.47 24.79
N PRO A 363 -15.47 -22.65 25.32
CA PRO A 363 -16.19 -23.25 26.45
C PRO A 363 -15.91 -22.57 27.79
N LEU A 364 -14.84 -21.77 27.88
CA LEU A 364 -14.32 -21.19 29.12
C LEU A 364 -14.27 -19.63 29.06
N PRO A 365 -15.35 -18.93 28.67
CA PRO A 365 -15.33 -17.48 28.53
C PRO A 365 -15.04 -16.73 29.84
N ALA A 366 -15.51 -17.17 31.00
CA ALA A 366 -15.26 -16.48 32.27
C ALA A 366 -13.83 -16.72 32.75
N THR A 367 -13.39 -17.97 32.78
CA THR A 367 -12.04 -18.39 33.15
C THR A 367 -10.99 -17.74 32.26
N VAL A 368 -11.17 -17.78 30.94
CA VAL A 368 -10.14 -17.31 30.01
C VAL A 368 -10.33 -15.86 29.66
N CYS A 369 -11.45 -15.46 29.05
CA CYS A 369 -11.65 -14.08 28.63
C CYS A 369 -11.88 -13.15 29.83
N GLY A 370 -12.48 -13.66 30.90
CA GLY A 370 -12.76 -12.91 32.12
C GLY A 370 -11.60 -12.84 33.11
N GLU A 371 -10.68 -13.81 33.15
CA GLU A 371 -9.62 -13.88 34.18
C GLU A 371 -8.17 -14.01 33.67
N VAL A 372 -7.89 -14.86 32.68
CA VAL A 372 -6.49 -15.24 32.36
C VAL A 372 -5.95 -14.55 31.11
N CYS A 373 -6.81 -14.21 30.14
CA CYS A 373 -6.38 -13.71 28.84
C CYS A 373 -5.66 -12.36 28.95
N PRO A 374 -4.55 -12.14 28.21
CA PRO A 374 -3.93 -10.81 28.09
C PRO A 374 -4.76 -9.83 27.24
N ASN A 375 -5.92 -10.25 26.74
CA ASN A 375 -6.89 -9.46 25.99
C ASN A 375 -6.31 -8.77 24.75
N LEU A 376 -5.71 -9.55 23.85
CA LEU A 376 -5.22 -9.05 22.54
C LEU A 376 -6.30 -8.30 21.76
N CYS A 377 -7.56 -8.71 21.92
CA CYS A 377 -8.73 -8.02 21.36
C CYS A 377 -8.88 -6.57 21.85
N MET A 378 -8.51 -6.29 23.10
CA MET A 378 -8.52 -4.95 23.69
C MET A 378 -7.32 -4.13 23.20
N GLN A 379 -6.14 -4.76 23.10
CA GLN A 379 -4.93 -4.12 22.57
C GLN A 379 -5.09 -3.66 21.12
N SER A 380 -5.85 -4.41 20.31
CA SER A 380 -6.16 -4.04 18.92
C SER A 380 -7.48 -3.27 18.77
N CYS A 381 -8.12 -2.83 19.84
CA CYS A 381 -9.44 -2.20 19.74
C CYS A 381 -9.35 -0.79 19.13
N SER A 382 -10.07 -0.54 18.03
CA SER A 382 -10.09 0.79 17.39
C SER A 382 -10.59 1.93 18.29
N ARG A 383 -11.35 1.62 19.35
CA ARG A 383 -11.81 2.62 20.32
C ARG A 383 -10.65 3.22 21.13
N ALA A 384 -9.52 2.52 21.25
CA ALA A 384 -8.33 3.02 21.94
C ALA A 384 -7.73 4.28 21.28
N GLU A 385 -8.03 4.53 20.00
CA GLU A 385 -7.64 5.77 19.30
C GLU A 385 -8.47 6.99 19.71
N LEU A 386 -9.61 6.78 20.39
CA LEU A 386 -10.50 7.84 20.87
C LEU A 386 -10.35 8.05 22.38
N ASP A 387 -10.45 6.97 23.17
CA ASP A 387 -10.30 7.02 24.61
C ASP A 387 -9.63 5.75 25.17
N SER A 388 -10.39 4.71 25.50
CA SER A 388 -9.92 3.44 26.03
C SER A 388 -10.64 2.28 25.37
N ALA A 389 -9.93 1.17 25.20
CA ALA A 389 -10.50 -0.04 24.62
C ALA A 389 -11.78 -0.50 25.34
N ILE A 390 -12.67 -1.14 24.59
CA ILE A 390 -13.86 -1.79 25.17
C ILE A 390 -13.39 -2.88 26.13
N ASN A 391 -13.89 -2.86 27.36
CA ASN A 391 -13.48 -3.83 28.37
C ASN A 391 -14.17 -5.18 28.14
N THR A 392 -13.60 -6.01 27.26
CA THR A 392 -14.15 -7.32 26.93
C THR A 392 -14.09 -8.33 28.09
N ARG A 393 -13.29 -8.06 29.14
CA ARG A 393 -13.21 -8.88 30.34
C ARG A 393 -14.55 -8.95 31.07
N VAL A 394 -15.26 -7.83 31.12
CA VAL A 394 -16.64 -7.73 31.64
C VAL A 394 -17.56 -8.70 30.93
N LEU A 395 -17.46 -8.78 29.59
CA LEU A 395 -18.26 -9.69 28.78
C LEU A 395 -17.88 -11.17 29.00
N GLY A 396 -16.63 -11.45 29.34
CA GLY A 396 -16.17 -12.78 29.75
C GLY A 396 -16.78 -13.19 31.09
N LYS A 397 -16.61 -12.37 32.13
CA LYS A 397 -17.13 -12.61 33.48
C LYS A 397 -18.66 -12.77 33.50
N ALA A 398 -19.38 -11.97 32.72
CA ALA A 398 -20.84 -12.07 32.58
C ALA A 398 -21.32 -13.42 31.99
N SER A 399 -20.42 -14.23 31.43
CA SER A 399 -20.74 -15.54 30.85
C SER A 399 -20.64 -16.70 31.85
N LEU A 400 -20.33 -16.42 33.13
CA LEU A 400 -20.14 -17.45 34.16
C LEU A 400 -21.41 -18.29 34.40
N GLU A 401 -22.57 -17.64 34.51
CA GLU A 401 -23.86 -18.30 34.81
C GLU A 401 -24.61 -18.80 33.56
N VAL A 402 -24.00 -18.75 32.38
CA VAL A 402 -24.64 -19.22 31.14
C VAL A 402 -24.68 -20.75 31.14
N LYS A 403 -25.82 -21.33 30.73
CA LYS A 403 -25.99 -22.77 30.59
C LYS A 403 -25.39 -23.30 29.29
N ALA A 404 -25.11 -24.59 29.22
CA ALA A 404 -24.68 -25.21 27.97
C ALA A 404 -25.74 -25.04 26.86
N PRO A 405 -25.34 -24.73 25.61
CA PRO A 405 -26.24 -24.78 24.47
C PRO A 405 -26.73 -26.22 24.22
N GLN A 406 -27.88 -26.35 23.57
CA GLN A 406 -28.40 -27.65 23.18
C GLN A 406 -27.51 -28.32 22.13
N ARG A 407 -27.27 -29.63 22.30
CA ARG A 407 -26.54 -30.45 21.33
C ARG A 407 -27.36 -30.65 20.06
N ALA A 408 -26.67 -30.73 18.93
CA ALA A 408 -27.25 -31.25 17.69
C ALA A 408 -27.60 -32.75 17.81
N PRO A 409 -28.48 -33.28 16.94
CA PRO A 409 -28.78 -34.71 16.89
C PRO A 409 -27.53 -35.58 16.76
N SER A 410 -27.58 -36.79 17.31
CA SER A 410 -26.44 -37.71 17.30
C SER A 410 -25.99 -38.03 15.87
N THR A 411 -24.68 -37.95 15.64
CA THR A 411 -24.06 -38.31 14.35
C THR A 411 -23.68 -39.79 14.28
N GLY A 412 -23.74 -40.51 15.41
CA GLY A 412 -23.24 -41.88 15.54
C GLY A 412 -21.71 -42.02 15.45
N LYS A 413 -20.96 -40.91 15.37
CA LYS A 413 -19.49 -40.92 15.31
C LYS A 413 -18.89 -40.80 16.71
N ARG A 414 -17.83 -41.58 16.95
CA ARG A 414 -17.13 -41.64 18.24
C ARG A 414 -15.76 -41.00 18.11
N ILE A 415 -15.43 -40.07 19.01
CA ILE A 415 -14.17 -39.32 18.96
C ILE A 415 -13.48 -39.39 20.32
N ALA A 416 -12.19 -39.71 20.32
CA ALA A 416 -11.37 -39.66 21.52
C ALA A 416 -10.55 -38.37 21.57
N VAL A 417 -10.49 -37.72 22.72
CA VAL A 417 -9.66 -36.56 22.99
C VAL A 417 -8.72 -36.91 24.14
N ILE A 418 -7.41 -36.77 23.93
CA ILE A 418 -6.37 -37.09 24.90
C ILE A 418 -5.83 -35.77 25.47
N GLY A 419 -6.12 -35.49 26.74
CA GLY A 419 -5.76 -34.28 27.46
C GLY A 419 -6.96 -33.38 27.75
N GLY A 420 -7.25 -33.16 29.03
CA GLY A 420 -8.32 -32.31 29.57
C GLY A 420 -7.90 -30.87 29.83
N GLY A 421 -6.88 -30.37 29.11
CA GLY A 421 -6.48 -28.97 29.10
C GLY A 421 -7.35 -28.09 28.17
N PRO A 422 -7.05 -26.78 28.05
CA PRO A 422 -7.89 -25.83 27.31
C PRO A 422 -8.19 -26.23 25.87
N GLY A 423 -7.19 -26.76 25.16
CA GLY A 423 -7.36 -27.23 23.78
C GLY A 423 -8.29 -28.43 23.70
N GLY A 424 -8.05 -29.46 24.52
CA GLY A 424 -8.88 -30.67 24.54
C GLY A 424 -10.31 -30.41 25.01
N LEU A 425 -10.48 -29.53 26.02
CA LEU A 425 -11.79 -29.06 26.46
C LEU A 425 -12.53 -28.33 25.33
N SER A 426 -11.86 -27.44 24.59
CA SER A 426 -12.46 -26.77 23.41
C SER A 426 -12.89 -27.77 22.34
N THR A 427 -12.02 -28.70 21.98
CA THR A 427 -12.33 -29.76 21.01
C THR A 427 -13.53 -30.60 21.46
N ALA A 428 -13.51 -31.09 22.70
CA ALA A 428 -14.55 -31.97 23.22
C ALA A 428 -15.90 -31.25 23.31
N TRP A 429 -15.90 -29.99 23.73
CA TRP A 429 -17.08 -29.13 23.76
C TRP A 429 -17.71 -28.97 22.38
N HIS A 430 -16.91 -28.53 21.39
CA HIS A 430 -17.42 -28.23 20.06
C HIS A 430 -17.88 -29.48 19.31
N LEU A 431 -17.17 -30.60 19.45
CA LEU A 431 -17.60 -31.88 18.85
C LEU A 431 -18.88 -32.41 19.50
N SER A 432 -19.03 -32.26 20.82
CA SER A 432 -20.25 -32.68 21.53
C SER A 432 -21.45 -31.82 21.15
N LEU A 433 -21.25 -30.50 20.96
CA LEU A 433 -22.28 -29.59 20.42
C LEU A 433 -22.74 -30.04 19.03
N LYS A 434 -21.84 -30.58 18.21
CA LYS A 434 -22.13 -31.09 16.87
C LYS A 434 -22.77 -32.49 16.86
N GLY A 435 -23.07 -33.07 18.02
CA GLY A 435 -23.79 -34.35 18.13
C GLY A 435 -22.89 -35.58 18.10
N HIS A 436 -21.55 -35.43 18.12
CA HIS A 436 -20.64 -36.56 18.21
C HIS A 436 -20.56 -37.11 19.63
N ASP A 437 -20.25 -38.40 19.77
CA ASP A 437 -19.96 -39.04 21.06
C ASP A 437 -18.47 -38.86 21.38
N VAL A 438 -18.15 -38.17 22.48
CA VAL A 438 -16.79 -37.75 22.79
C VAL A 438 -16.32 -38.35 24.10
N ALA A 439 -15.20 -39.06 24.05
CA ALA A 439 -14.46 -39.55 25.21
C ALA A 439 -13.22 -38.69 25.46
N LEU A 440 -13.14 -38.07 26.63
CA LEU A 440 -12.02 -37.23 27.06
C LEU A 440 -11.18 -37.97 28.09
N TYR A 441 -9.93 -38.30 27.74
CA TYR A 441 -8.97 -38.97 28.62
C TYR A 441 -8.01 -37.96 29.24
N GLU A 442 -8.02 -37.83 30.56
CA GLU A 442 -7.16 -36.92 31.32
C GLU A 442 -6.25 -37.72 32.26
N ALA A 443 -4.96 -37.42 32.24
CA ALA A 443 -3.95 -38.13 33.02
C ALA A 443 -4.05 -37.84 34.53
N GLU A 444 -4.48 -36.63 34.90
CA GLU A 444 -4.61 -36.17 36.27
C GLU A 444 -6.02 -36.43 36.85
N GLY A 445 -6.17 -36.19 38.15
CA GLY A 445 -7.46 -36.34 38.85
C GLY A 445 -8.46 -35.21 38.65
N LYS A 446 -8.15 -34.21 37.80
CA LYS A 446 -8.99 -33.03 37.54
C LYS A 446 -8.82 -32.51 36.11
N LEU A 447 -9.88 -31.91 35.56
CA LEU A 447 -9.85 -31.19 34.29
C LEU A 447 -9.23 -29.79 34.44
N GLY A 448 -8.85 -29.18 33.32
CA GLY A 448 -8.33 -27.82 33.23
C GLY A 448 -6.87 -27.74 32.78
N GLY A 449 -6.11 -28.85 32.85
CA GLY A 449 -4.70 -28.89 32.48
C GLY A 449 -3.90 -27.79 33.21
N LYS A 450 -3.04 -27.05 32.49
CA LYS A 450 -2.25 -25.95 33.09
C LYS A 450 -3.10 -24.84 33.73
N LEU A 451 -4.38 -24.65 33.36
CA LEU A 451 -5.26 -23.70 34.05
C LEU A 451 -5.48 -24.10 35.51
N GLU A 452 -5.75 -25.37 35.77
CA GLU A 452 -5.96 -25.90 37.12
C GLU A 452 -4.61 -26.12 37.82
N LEU A 453 -3.63 -26.64 37.08
CA LEU A 453 -2.38 -27.10 37.68
C LEU A 453 -1.39 -25.96 37.94
N CYS A 454 -1.29 -24.94 37.09
CA CYS A 454 -0.14 -24.02 37.13
C CYS A 454 -0.50 -22.54 37.26
N ILE A 455 -1.73 -22.13 36.94
CA ILE A 455 -2.08 -20.71 37.04
C ILE A 455 -2.30 -20.33 38.52
N PRO A 456 -1.66 -19.25 39.01
CA PRO A 456 -1.88 -18.73 40.35
C PRO A 456 -3.35 -18.45 40.68
N ARG A 457 -3.81 -18.82 41.89
CA ARG A 457 -5.22 -18.70 42.31
C ARG A 457 -5.70 -17.25 42.42
N GLU A 458 -4.80 -16.29 42.60
CA GLU A 458 -5.12 -14.87 42.64
C GLU A 458 -5.41 -14.32 41.24
N ARG A 459 -4.87 -14.98 40.21
CA ARG A 459 -5.16 -14.68 38.79
C ARG A 459 -6.38 -15.44 38.30
N LEU A 460 -6.54 -16.70 38.72
CA LEU A 460 -7.68 -17.54 38.38
C LEU A 460 -8.32 -18.13 39.65
N PRO A 461 -9.43 -17.55 40.13
CA PRO A 461 -10.19 -18.12 41.24
C PRO A 461 -10.69 -19.53 40.92
N GLN A 462 -10.56 -20.44 41.88
CA GLN A 462 -10.96 -21.84 41.70
C GLN A 462 -12.44 -21.97 41.35
N GLU A 463 -13.28 -21.17 41.98
CA GLU A 463 -14.73 -21.22 41.82
C GLU A 463 -15.16 -20.91 40.38
N VAL A 464 -14.49 -19.97 39.71
CA VAL A 464 -14.77 -19.59 38.32
C VAL A 464 -14.45 -20.75 37.38
N LEU A 465 -13.27 -21.37 37.54
CA LEU A 465 -12.87 -22.52 36.72
C LEU A 465 -13.79 -23.72 36.96
N GLN A 466 -14.05 -24.06 38.22
CA GLN A 466 -14.88 -25.19 38.59
C GLN A 466 -16.29 -25.07 38.01
N LYS A 467 -16.90 -23.88 38.11
CA LYS A 467 -18.24 -23.60 37.58
C LYS A 467 -18.32 -23.81 36.07
N GLU A 468 -17.32 -23.39 35.29
CA GLU A 468 -17.33 -23.61 33.84
C GLU A 468 -17.00 -25.07 33.46
N LEU A 469 -16.18 -25.77 34.25
CA LEU A 469 -15.91 -27.18 34.05
C LEU A 469 -17.15 -28.06 34.32
N GLU A 470 -17.98 -27.70 35.30
CA GLU A 470 -19.25 -28.40 35.58
C GLU A 470 -20.20 -28.41 34.38
N ARG A 471 -20.17 -27.35 33.56
CA ARG A 471 -20.96 -27.24 32.32
C ARG A 471 -20.67 -28.35 31.32
N PHE A 472 -19.51 -29.00 31.37
CA PHE A 472 -19.18 -30.14 30.49
C PHE A 472 -20.03 -31.38 30.77
N SER A 473 -20.57 -31.52 31.98
CA SER A 473 -21.52 -32.60 32.27
C SER A 473 -22.86 -32.39 31.54
N GLU A 474 -23.29 -31.13 31.37
CA GLU A 474 -24.54 -30.78 30.67
C GLU A 474 -24.50 -31.13 29.18
N ILE A 475 -23.31 -31.08 28.57
CA ILE A 475 -23.11 -31.39 27.14
C ILE A 475 -22.81 -32.87 26.88
N GLY A 476 -22.70 -33.70 27.92
CA GLY A 476 -22.53 -35.15 27.82
C GLY A 476 -21.19 -35.58 27.22
N VAL A 477 -20.09 -34.94 27.64
CA VAL A 477 -18.72 -35.45 27.39
C VAL A 477 -18.42 -36.58 28.37
N ASN A 478 -17.93 -37.72 27.88
CA ASN A 478 -17.52 -38.84 28.71
C ASN A 478 -16.09 -38.62 29.22
N VAL A 479 -15.94 -38.25 30.50
CA VAL A 479 -14.64 -37.88 31.07
C VAL A 479 -14.02 -39.06 31.83
N TYR A 480 -12.78 -39.41 31.47
CA TYR A 480 -11.96 -40.43 32.12
C TYR A 480 -10.74 -39.77 32.78
N LEU A 481 -10.85 -39.51 34.08
CA LEU A 481 -9.76 -38.95 34.91
C LEU A 481 -8.78 -40.04 35.35
N ASN A 482 -7.58 -39.64 35.77
CA ASN A 482 -6.49 -40.53 36.20
C ASN A 482 -6.11 -41.58 35.13
N HIS A 483 -6.27 -41.22 33.85
CA HIS A 483 -6.09 -42.11 32.71
C HIS A 483 -4.95 -41.63 31.82
N LYS A 484 -3.70 -41.86 32.27
CA LYS A 484 -2.53 -41.58 31.44
C LYS A 484 -2.48 -42.56 30.26
N VAL A 485 -2.60 -42.04 29.03
CA VAL A 485 -2.55 -42.86 27.82
C VAL A 485 -1.13 -43.36 27.57
N THR A 486 -0.96 -44.68 27.60
CA THR A 486 0.28 -45.36 27.20
C THR A 486 0.26 -45.70 25.71
N GLN A 487 1.36 -46.21 25.17
CA GLN A 487 1.41 -46.65 23.77
C GLN A 487 0.38 -47.76 23.46
N GLU A 488 0.14 -48.67 24.41
CA GLU A 488 -0.92 -49.68 24.27
C GLU A 488 -2.32 -49.07 24.40
N GLY A 489 -2.49 -48.12 25.31
CA GLY A 489 -3.74 -47.36 25.45
C GLY A 489 -4.09 -46.63 24.16
N PHE A 490 -3.11 -45.95 23.54
CA PHE A 490 -3.30 -45.27 22.26
C PHE A 490 -3.72 -46.25 21.16
N LYS A 491 -3.08 -47.41 21.06
CA LYS A 491 -3.47 -48.46 20.08
C LYS A 491 -4.91 -48.93 20.25
N LYS A 492 -5.40 -49.03 21.49
CA LYS A 492 -6.80 -49.38 21.78
C LYS A 492 -7.75 -48.26 21.36
N ILE A 493 -7.47 -47.04 21.81
CA ILE A 493 -8.24 -45.83 21.46
C ILE A 493 -8.32 -45.67 19.93
N TYR A 494 -7.19 -45.80 19.24
CA TYR A 494 -7.13 -45.67 17.78
C TYR A 494 -8.01 -46.71 17.06
N LYS A 495 -8.18 -47.91 17.60
CA LYS A 495 -9.06 -48.93 16.99
C LYS A 495 -10.54 -48.66 17.26
N GLU A 496 -10.87 -48.13 18.43
CA GLU A 496 -12.24 -47.97 18.90
C GLU A 496 -12.94 -46.73 18.34
N TYR A 497 -12.24 -45.60 18.25
CA TYR A 497 -12.83 -44.32 17.87
C TYR A 497 -12.66 -44.03 16.39
N ASP A 498 -13.52 -43.20 15.79
CA ASP A 498 -13.43 -42.77 14.39
C ASP A 498 -12.31 -41.74 14.19
N ILE A 499 -12.03 -40.91 15.20
CA ILE A 499 -10.99 -39.88 15.22
C ILE A 499 -10.34 -39.83 16.60
N VAL A 500 -9.04 -39.54 16.64
CA VAL A 500 -8.28 -39.31 17.87
C VAL A 500 -7.67 -37.91 17.85
N VAL A 501 -7.90 -37.12 18.89
CA VAL A 501 -7.31 -35.79 19.04
C VAL A 501 -6.32 -35.78 20.18
N VAL A 502 -5.07 -35.45 19.88
CA VAL A 502 -3.97 -35.32 20.82
C VAL A 502 -3.88 -33.87 21.28
N ALA A 503 -4.34 -33.62 22.49
CA ALA A 503 -4.35 -32.33 23.17
C ALA A 503 -3.59 -32.42 24.51
N SER A 504 -2.56 -33.27 24.56
CA SER A 504 -1.85 -33.64 25.78
C SER A 504 -1.01 -32.51 26.38
N GLY A 505 -0.79 -31.42 25.63
CA GLY A 505 -0.02 -30.26 26.07
C GLY A 505 1.48 -30.53 26.24
N ALA A 506 2.22 -29.48 26.59
CA ALA A 506 3.64 -29.54 26.89
C ALA A 506 3.88 -29.66 28.41
N HIS A 507 4.16 -30.87 28.89
CA HIS A 507 4.33 -31.15 30.33
C HIS A 507 5.74 -31.62 30.70
N LYS A 508 6.68 -31.68 29.75
CA LYS A 508 8.07 -32.07 29.99
C LYS A 508 8.94 -30.81 29.98
N PRO A 509 9.40 -30.32 31.15
CA PRO A 509 10.22 -29.12 31.22
C PRO A 509 11.55 -29.30 30.51
N ARG A 510 12.02 -28.27 29.81
CA ARG A 510 13.39 -28.21 29.32
C ARG A 510 14.34 -28.00 30.50
N LYS A 511 15.44 -28.75 30.51
CA LYS A 511 16.52 -28.60 31.50
C LYS A 511 17.69 -27.88 30.86
N LEU A 512 18.40 -27.08 31.65
CA LEU A 512 19.67 -26.49 31.24
C LEU A 512 20.75 -27.58 31.28
N ASP A 513 21.57 -27.62 30.24
CA ASP A 513 22.74 -28.51 30.20
C ASP A 513 23.96 -27.80 30.84
N ILE A 514 23.87 -27.61 32.16
CA ILE A 514 24.94 -27.01 32.97
C ILE A 514 25.14 -27.80 34.27
N PRO A 515 26.36 -27.78 34.85
CA PRO A 515 26.60 -28.36 36.16
C PRO A 515 25.70 -27.74 37.23
N GLY A 516 25.07 -28.58 38.05
CA GLY A 516 24.16 -28.18 39.14
C GLY A 516 22.70 -27.97 38.72
N SER A 517 22.37 -28.15 37.43
CA SER A 517 20.99 -28.05 36.92
C SER A 517 20.02 -29.05 37.58
N GLU A 518 20.52 -30.16 38.13
CA GLU A 518 19.75 -31.17 38.85
C GLU A 518 19.18 -30.68 40.18
N TYR A 519 19.74 -29.62 40.77
CA TYR A 519 19.25 -29.00 42.01
C TYR A 519 18.27 -27.85 41.75
N MET A 520 18.02 -27.51 40.49
CA MET A 520 17.09 -26.44 40.12
C MET A 520 15.65 -26.96 40.05
N ILE A 521 14.71 -26.13 40.47
CA ILE A 521 13.27 -26.46 40.46
C ILE A 521 12.67 -25.94 39.14
N THR A 522 11.91 -26.77 38.43
CA THR A 522 11.26 -26.31 37.19
C THR A 522 10.06 -25.42 37.52
N ALA A 523 9.76 -24.45 36.66
CA ALA A 523 8.59 -23.58 36.81
C ALA A 523 7.28 -24.39 36.88
N TYR A 524 7.18 -25.44 36.06
CA TYR A 524 6.03 -26.34 36.05
C TYR A 524 5.84 -27.02 37.41
N ASP A 525 6.90 -27.63 37.96
CA ASP A 525 6.82 -28.35 39.24
C ASP A 525 6.54 -27.41 40.41
N PHE A 526 7.15 -26.22 40.43
CA PHE A 526 6.91 -25.23 41.46
C PHE A 526 5.46 -24.74 41.47
N LEU A 527 4.96 -24.25 40.33
CA LEU A 527 3.58 -23.74 40.23
C LEU A 527 2.54 -24.84 40.50
N ARG A 528 2.81 -26.06 40.03
CA ARG A 528 1.97 -27.23 40.30
C ARG A 528 1.95 -27.60 41.78
N GLY A 529 3.10 -27.60 42.44
CA GLY A 529 3.19 -27.82 43.89
C GLY A 529 2.39 -26.77 44.66
N MET A 530 2.53 -25.50 44.31
CA MET A 530 1.75 -24.40 44.92
C MET A 530 0.24 -24.64 44.85
N ASN A 531 -0.30 -24.98 43.66
CA ASN A 531 -1.73 -25.24 43.51
C ASN A 531 -2.21 -26.53 44.18
N ARG A 532 -1.31 -27.45 44.55
CA ARG A 532 -1.59 -28.65 45.35
C ARG A 532 -1.47 -28.42 46.87
N GLY A 533 -1.03 -27.24 47.29
CA GLY A 533 -0.71 -26.97 48.69
C GLY A 533 0.66 -27.50 49.13
N GLU A 534 1.49 -27.93 48.19
CA GLU A 534 2.87 -28.42 48.38
C GLU A 534 3.89 -27.27 48.18
N GLY A 535 3.56 -26.08 48.68
CA GLY A 535 4.37 -24.88 48.46
C GLY A 535 5.76 -24.95 49.11
N VAL A 536 6.74 -24.29 48.49
CA VAL A 536 8.11 -24.18 49.03
C VAL A 536 8.18 -22.97 49.96
N ASP A 537 8.69 -23.16 51.19
CA ASP A 537 9.00 -22.06 52.10
C ASP A 537 10.29 -21.36 51.65
N LEU A 538 10.17 -20.10 51.23
CA LEU A 538 11.29 -19.27 50.77
C LEU A 538 11.66 -18.19 51.79
N LYS A 539 11.15 -18.25 53.02
CA LYS A 539 11.37 -17.23 54.04
C LYS A 539 12.86 -16.95 54.26
N GLY A 540 13.27 -15.71 53.98
CA GLY A 540 14.64 -15.25 54.15
C GLY A 540 15.63 -15.69 53.06
N ARG A 541 15.18 -16.45 52.06
CA ARG A 541 16.01 -16.96 50.96
C ARG A 541 15.98 -16.03 49.74
N LYS A 542 17.08 -15.99 48.99
CA LYS A 542 17.19 -15.34 47.68
C LYS A 542 16.78 -16.32 46.58
N ALA A 543 15.74 -15.99 45.83
CA ALA A 543 15.25 -16.80 44.72
C ALA A 543 15.70 -16.22 43.38
N VAL A 544 16.25 -17.06 42.51
CA VAL A 544 16.61 -16.68 41.14
C VAL A 544 15.74 -17.44 40.15
N VAL A 545 15.07 -16.73 39.24
CA VAL A 545 14.26 -17.30 38.17
C VAL A 545 14.99 -17.19 36.85
N ILE A 546 15.32 -18.31 36.22
CA ILE A 546 15.96 -18.36 34.92
C ILE A 546 14.88 -18.43 33.83
N GLY A 547 14.78 -17.38 33.03
CA GLY A 547 13.76 -17.15 32.00
C GLY A 547 12.75 -16.10 32.44
N ALA A 548 12.73 -14.96 31.74
CA ALA A 548 11.88 -13.80 32.04
C ALA A 548 10.68 -13.69 31.07
N GLY A 549 10.00 -14.81 30.81
CA GLY A 549 8.69 -14.86 30.14
C GLY A 549 7.51 -14.77 31.12
N ASN A 550 6.26 -14.78 30.65
CA ASN A 550 5.07 -14.67 31.52
C ASN A 550 5.04 -15.74 32.63
N VAL A 551 5.40 -16.98 32.31
CA VAL A 551 5.51 -18.07 33.30
C VAL A 551 6.60 -17.77 34.34
N GLY A 552 7.74 -17.23 33.92
CA GLY A 552 8.81 -16.83 34.84
C GLY A 552 8.38 -15.70 35.78
N MET A 553 7.55 -14.77 35.30
CA MET A 553 6.98 -13.71 36.15
C MET A 553 5.94 -14.24 37.13
N ASP A 554 5.12 -15.22 36.75
CA ASP A 554 4.24 -15.94 37.67
C ASP A 554 5.05 -16.66 38.77
N VAL A 555 6.15 -17.33 38.40
CA VAL A 555 7.08 -17.95 39.37
C VAL A 555 7.67 -16.89 40.30
N ALA A 556 8.12 -15.75 39.78
CA ALA A 556 8.69 -14.68 40.59
C ALA A 556 7.67 -14.11 41.59
N ALA A 557 6.44 -13.85 41.13
CA ALA A 557 5.35 -13.37 41.99
C ALA A 557 4.99 -14.39 43.09
N GLN A 558 4.95 -15.68 42.76
CA GLN A 558 4.71 -16.74 43.74
C GLN A 558 5.89 -16.89 44.70
N ALA A 559 7.13 -16.73 44.25
CA ALA A 559 8.32 -16.78 45.11
C ALA A 559 8.27 -15.68 46.18
N TRP A 560 7.88 -14.45 45.81
CA TRP A 560 7.64 -13.37 46.78
C TRP A 560 6.58 -13.74 47.82
N ARG A 561 5.48 -14.36 47.38
CA ARG A 561 4.38 -14.78 48.28
C ARG A 561 4.78 -15.92 49.21
N CYS A 562 5.72 -16.77 48.80
CA CYS A 562 6.36 -17.76 49.65
C CYS A 562 7.37 -17.16 50.65
N GLY A 563 7.51 -15.83 50.71
CA GLY A 563 8.35 -15.13 51.69
C GLY A 563 9.81 -14.93 51.27
N ALA A 564 10.13 -15.06 49.97
CA ALA A 564 11.47 -14.78 49.46
C ALA A 564 11.95 -13.39 49.93
N LYS A 565 13.22 -13.32 50.35
CA LYS A 565 13.86 -12.05 50.75
C LYS A 565 14.12 -11.15 49.54
N GLU A 566 14.45 -11.78 48.43
CA GLU A 566 14.86 -11.14 47.18
C GLU A 566 14.52 -12.10 46.03
N VAL A 567 13.98 -11.56 44.94
CA VAL A 567 13.67 -12.34 43.74
C VAL A 567 14.28 -11.65 42.52
N ILE A 568 15.13 -12.37 41.80
CA ILE A 568 15.80 -11.89 40.60
C ILE A 568 15.41 -12.78 39.43
N ALA A 569 14.89 -12.21 38.35
CA ALA A 569 14.68 -12.91 37.09
C ALA A 569 15.83 -12.64 36.11
N ILE A 570 16.34 -13.68 35.48
CA ILE A 570 17.50 -13.62 34.60
C ILE A 570 17.13 -14.15 33.23
N ASP A 571 17.55 -13.46 32.18
CA ASP A 571 17.34 -13.92 30.80
C ASP A 571 18.58 -13.68 29.92
N ILE A 572 18.77 -14.54 28.92
CA ILE A 572 19.82 -14.42 27.90
C ILE A 572 19.48 -13.34 26.87
N GLN A 573 18.19 -13.06 26.69
CA GLN A 573 17.66 -12.11 25.72
C GLN A 573 16.79 -11.06 26.41
N ARG A 574 16.29 -10.08 25.65
CA ARG A 574 15.30 -9.13 26.17
C ARG A 574 14.09 -9.92 26.73
N PRO A 575 13.61 -9.61 27.95
CA PRO A 575 12.50 -10.31 28.57
C PRO A 575 11.29 -10.40 27.64
N ALA A 576 10.77 -11.62 27.48
CA ALA A 576 9.59 -11.89 26.67
C ALA A 576 8.27 -11.63 27.43
N ALA A 577 8.34 -11.41 28.74
CA ALA A 577 7.18 -11.11 29.56
C ALA A 577 6.55 -9.76 29.20
N PHE A 578 5.23 -9.69 29.26
CA PHE A 578 4.45 -8.47 29.02
C PHE A 578 3.13 -8.53 29.79
N GLY A 579 2.47 -7.37 29.92
CA GLY A 579 1.15 -7.31 30.53
C GLY A 579 1.18 -7.55 32.04
N HIS A 580 0.09 -8.13 32.56
CA HIS A 580 -0.20 -8.13 34.00
C HIS A 580 0.81 -8.94 34.81
N GLU A 581 1.30 -10.07 34.28
CA GLU A 581 2.29 -10.91 34.95
C GLU A 581 3.58 -10.15 35.25
N LEU A 582 4.08 -9.37 34.27
CA LEU A 582 5.27 -8.53 34.44
C LEU A 582 5.04 -7.42 35.47
N GLU A 583 3.90 -6.74 35.39
CA GLU A 583 3.58 -5.64 36.31
C GLU A 583 3.43 -6.13 37.76
N ILE A 584 2.80 -7.30 37.98
CA ILE A 584 2.72 -7.91 39.32
C ILE A 584 4.13 -8.20 39.84
N ALA A 585 4.96 -8.92 39.08
CA ALA A 585 6.29 -9.31 39.52
C ALA A 585 7.15 -8.08 39.88
N LYS A 586 7.11 -7.02 39.06
CA LYS A 586 7.81 -5.76 39.33
C LYS A 586 7.25 -5.03 40.54
N SER A 587 5.93 -4.98 40.70
CA SER A 587 5.29 -4.31 41.86
C SER A 587 5.65 -4.97 43.20
N LEU A 588 5.96 -6.28 43.17
CA LEU A 588 6.45 -7.03 44.32
C LEU A 588 7.97 -6.87 44.56
N GLY A 589 8.69 -6.19 43.66
CA GLY A 589 10.12 -5.91 43.80
C GLY A 589 11.04 -6.84 43.01
N THR A 590 10.52 -7.60 42.03
CA THR A 590 11.37 -8.47 41.20
C THR A 590 12.31 -7.65 40.31
N GLU A 591 13.61 -7.86 40.44
CA GLU A 591 14.62 -7.29 39.54
C GLU A 591 14.79 -8.20 38.31
N ILE A 592 14.94 -7.60 37.12
CA ILE A 592 15.14 -8.36 35.87
C ILE A 592 16.49 -8.01 35.27
N ILE A 593 17.38 -9.00 35.15
CA ILE A 593 18.75 -8.84 34.68
C ILE A 593 18.93 -9.56 33.34
N TRP A 594 19.30 -8.81 32.31
CA TRP A 594 19.59 -9.32 30.96
C TRP A 594 20.56 -8.38 30.21
N PRO A 595 21.32 -8.88 29.22
CA PRO A 595 21.52 -10.28 28.89
C PRO A 595 22.48 -10.94 29.89
N ARG A 596 22.15 -12.13 30.39
CA ARG A 596 23.03 -12.92 31.28
C ARG A 596 22.99 -14.40 30.92
N SER A 597 24.17 -14.96 30.69
CA SER A 597 24.35 -16.38 30.36
C SER A 597 24.96 -17.13 31.53
N ILE A 598 24.34 -18.25 31.89
CA ILE A 598 24.70 -19.05 33.06
C ILE A 598 25.74 -20.09 32.67
N GLU A 599 26.72 -20.30 33.54
CA GLU A 599 27.77 -21.29 33.39
C GLU A 599 27.53 -22.52 34.28
N ARG A 600 27.27 -22.31 35.57
CA ARG A 600 26.98 -23.39 36.54
C ARG A 600 26.20 -22.86 37.75
N TYR A 601 25.55 -23.78 38.46
CA TYR A 601 24.96 -23.52 39.76
C TYR A 601 25.64 -24.36 40.84
N ASP A 602 26.09 -23.70 41.90
CA ASP A 602 26.62 -24.36 43.08
C ASP A 602 25.60 -24.36 44.20
N HIS A 603 24.89 -25.47 44.35
CA HIS A 603 23.85 -25.59 45.38
C HIS A 603 24.43 -25.57 46.81
N LYS A 604 25.67 -26.01 47.01
CA LYS A 604 26.29 -26.04 48.34
C LYS A 604 26.73 -24.66 48.79
N GLU A 605 27.26 -23.87 47.86
CA GLU A 605 27.64 -22.48 48.13
C GLU A 605 26.44 -21.52 48.05
N GLY A 606 25.31 -21.96 47.46
CA GLY A 606 24.16 -21.10 47.20
C GLY A 606 24.49 -19.99 46.21
N ARG A 607 25.26 -20.31 45.15
CA ARG A 607 25.76 -19.31 44.18
C ARG A 607 25.54 -19.73 42.74
N LEU A 608 25.17 -18.76 41.90
CA LEU A 608 25.06 -18.89 40.46
C LEU A 608 26.25 -18.19 39.77
N TYR A 609 26.90 -18.88 38.82
CA TYR A 609 28.06 -18.36 38.08
C TYR A 609 27.69 -18.07 36.63
N PHE A 610 28.19 -16.95 36.11
CA PHE A 610 27.93 -16.50 34.75
C PHE A 610 29.16 -16.65 33.87
N LYS A 611 28.94 -16.80 32.56
CA LYS A 611 30.02 -16.98 31.56
C LYS A 611 30.97 -15.78 31.44
N ASP A 612 30.60 -14.63 31.97
CA ASP A 612 31.46 -13.43 32.01
C ASP A 612 32.38 -13.37 33.24
N GLY A 613 32.42 -14.44 34.04
CA GLY A 613 33.24 -14.55 35.24
C GLY A 613 32.62 -13.95 36.50
N THR A 614 31.45 -13.31 36.40
CA THR A 614 30.72 -12.80 37.58
C THR A 614 29.88 -13.90 38.24
N SER A 615 29.43 -13.66 39.47
CA SER A 615 28.54 -14.58 40.20
C SER A 615 27.56 -13.82 41.09
N MET A 616 26.47 -14.48 41.48
CA MET A 616 25.49 -13.95 42.43
C MET A 616 25.04 -15.02 43.43
N ASP A 617 24.50 -14.58 44.55
CA ASP A 617 23.87 -15.46 45.53
C ASP A 617 22.52 -15.95 45.00
N ALA A 618 22.24 -17.24 45.15
CA ALA A 618 21.02 -17.90 44.71
C ALA A 618 20.73 -19.12 45.60
N ASP A 619 20.01 -18.90 46.70
CA ASP A 619 19.65 -19.98 47.63
C ASP A 619 18.71 -21.01 46.97
N VAL A 620 17.82 -20.53 46.10
CA VAL A 620 16.90 -21.35 45.31
C VAL A 620 16.88 -20.86 43.87
N VAL A 621 16.97 -21.78 42.92
CA VAL A 621 16.95 -21.47 41.49
C VAL A 621 15.75 -22.15 40.82
N PHE A 622 14.91 -21.34 40.19
CA PHE A 622 13.79 -21.79 39.36
C PHE A 622 14.15 -21.71 37.87
N VAL A 623 13.73 -22.69 37.08
CA VAL A 623 14.00 -22.74 35.63
C VAL A 623 12.69 -22.68 34.85
N SER A 624 12.54 -21.64 34.03
CA SER A 624 11.37 -21.32 33.21
C SER A 624 11.74 -21.11 31.74
N ILE A 625 12.49 -22.05 31.15
CA ILE A 625 12.97 -21.98 29.76
C ILE A 625 12.09 -22.72 28.74
N GLY A 626 10.84 -23.02 29.12
CA GLY A 626 9.83 -23.66 28.27
C GLY A 626 9.69 -25.17 28.48
N ASP A 627 8.55 -25.70 28.02
CA ASP A 627 8.19 -27.12 28.08
C ASP A 627 8.06 -27.71 26.67
N ILE A 628 8.20 -29.03 26.56
CA ILE A 628 7.89 -29.81 25.34
C ILE A 628 6.81 -30.88 25.64
N PRO A 629 6.07 -31.36 24.62
CA PRO A 629 5.11 -32.43 24.81
C PRO A 629 5.80 -33.78 25.06
N ASP A 630 5.13 -34.65 25.82
CA ASP A 630 5.50 -36.06 25.91
C ASP A 630 4.88 -36.81 24.72
N VAL A 631 5.71 -37.20 23.76
CA VAL A 631 5.30 -37.88 22.52
C VAL A 631 5.48 -39.40 22.59
N GLY A 632 5.97 -39.95 23.72
CA GLY A 632 6.37 -41.35 23.82
C GLY A 632 5.24 -42.37 23.69
N PHE A 633 3.98 -41.94 23.84
CA PHE A 633 2.80 -42.80 23.67
C PHE A 633 2.30 -42.88 22.22
N LEU A 634 2.80 -42.02 21.33
CA LEU A 634 2.37 -41.98 19.93
C LEU A 634 3.02 -43.10 19.11
N PRO A 635 2.35 -43.57 18.04
CA PRO A 635 2.94 -44.54 17.14
C PRO A 635 3.99 -43.88 16.21
N PRO A 636 4.96 -44.64 15.66
CA PRO A 636 6.02 -44.08 14.81
C PRO A 636 5.54 -43.39 13.52
N GLY A 637 4.29 -43.60 13.10
CA GLY A 637 3.72 -42.99 11.89
C GLY A 637 3.28 -41.53 12.06
N ILE A 638 3.26 -41.01 13.28
CA ILE A 638 2.98 -39.59 13.55
C ILE A 638 4.29 -38.80 13.46
N GLU A 639 4.37 -37.85 12.54
CA GLU A 639 5.56 -37.01 12.35
C GLU A 639 5.81 -36.11 13.56
N ILE A 640 7.05 -36.14 14.06
CA ILE A 640 7.55 -35.29 15.14
C ILE A 640 8.71 -34.45 14.61
N GLU A 641 8.68 -33.14 14.87
CA GLU A 641 9.70 -32.18 14.45
C GLU A 641 10.17 -31.38 15.67
N ASP A 642 11.47 -31.40 15.98
CA ASP A 642 12.06 -30.73 17.15
C ASP A 642 11.35 -31.02 18.50
N GLY A 643 10.80 -32.23 18.63
CA GLY A 643 10.07 -32.68 19.81
C GLY A 643 8.60 -32.23 19.86
N TRP A 644 8.07 -31.62 18.80
CA TRP A 644 6.68 -31.21 18.66
C TRP A 644 5.93 -32.12 17.69
N ILE A 645 4.63 -32.36 17.95
CA ILE A 645 3.80 -33.08 16.99
C ILE A 645 3.52 -32.17 15.81
N LYS A 646 3.88 -32.61 14.61
CA LYS A 646 3.67 -31.83 13.39
C LYS A 646 2.19 -31.90 13.00
N SER A 647 1.59 -30.73 12.80
CA SER A 647 0.22 -30.60 12.34
C SER A 647 0.03 -29.36 11.45
N ASP A 648 -1.03 -29.35 10.66
CA ASP A 648 -1.44 -28.15 9.93
C ASP A 648 -2.20 -27.13 10.81
N GLU A 649 -2.76 -26.08 10.20
CA GLU A 649 -3.47 -24.99 10.90
C GLU A 649 -4.73 -25.44 11.65
N VAL A 650 -5.38 -26.52 11.22
CA VAL A 650 -6.59 -27.07 11.84
C VAL A 650 -6.30 -28.32 12.67
N GLY A 651 -5.04 -28.77 12.69
CA GLY A 651 -4.54 -29.83 13.55
C GLY A 651 -4.43 -31.20 12.88
N HIS A 652 -4.57 -31.31 11.56
CA HIS A 652 -4.32 -32.59 10.86
C HIS A 652 -2.86 -33.00 11.00
N THR A 653 -2.60 -34.25 11.38
CA THR A 653 -1.25 -34.83 11.43
C THR A 653 -0.94 -35.63 10.17
N SER A 654 0.20 -36.33 10.14
CA SER A 654 0.54 -37.29 9.07
C SER A 654 -0.42 -38.49 8.99
N ASP A 655 -1.21 -38.76 10.04
CA ASP A 655 -2.28 -39.76 10.01
C ASP A 655 -3.65 -39.04 9.90
N PRO A 656 -4.48 -39.35 8.89
CA PRO A 656 -5.77 -38.67 8.67
C PRO A 656 -6.80 -38.90 9.78
N LYS A 657 -6.58 -39.89 10.64
CA LYS A 657 -7.42 -40.20 11.81
C LYS A 657 -6.97 -39.46 13.07
N VAL A 658 -5.76 -38.91 13.07
CA VAL A 658 -5.14 -38.31 14.25
C VAL A 658 -4.98 -36.81 14.04
N PHE A 659 -5.51 -36.04 14.98
CA PHE A 659 -5.33 -34.60 15.07
C PHE A 659 -4.44 -34.27 16.26
N ALA A 660 -3.69 -33.17 16.18
CA ALA A 660 -2.91 -32.64 17.30
C ALA A 660 -3.13 -31.13 17.42
N ILE A 661 -3.37 -30.64 18.64
CA ILE A 661 -3.72 -29.23 18.90
C ILE A 661 -3.14 -28.71 20.22
N GLY A 662 -3.11 -27.39 20.38
CA GLY A 662 -2.66 -26.71 21.58
C GLY A 662 -1.14 -26.84 21.79
N ASP A 663 -0.74 -26.82 23.07
CA ASP A 663 0.66 -26.97 23.48
C ASP A 663 1.25 -28.37 23.15
N ALA A 664 0.52 -29.26 22.46
CA ALA A 664 1.09 -30.49 21.91
C ALA A 664 1.83 -30.26 20.57
N THR A 665 1.52 -29.16 19.86
CA THR A 665 2.09 -28.85 18.54
C THR A 665 3.00 -27.62 18.57
N ARG A 666 2.74 -26.66 19.48
CA ARG A 666 3.62 -25.52 19.78
C ARG A 666 3.15 -24.79 21.04
N LEU A 667 4.04 -24.12 21.76
CA LEU A 667 3.65 -23.25 22.87
C LEU A 667 2.83 -22.04 22.38
N GLY A 668 1.83 -21.64 23.17
CA GLY A 668 1.08 -20.41 22.94
C GLY A 668 0.28 -19.93 24.14
N LEU A 669 -0.55 -18.91 23.92
CA LEU A 669 -1.54 -18.48 24.93
C LEU A 669 -2.68 -19.50 25.04
N VAL A 670 -3.38 -19.52 26.18
CA VAL A 670 -4.58 -20.34 26.41
C VAL A 670 -5.61 -20.18 25.29
N THR A 671 -5.82 -18.95 24.79
CA THR A 671 -6.76 -18.67 23.69
C THR A 671 -6.34 -19.31 22.37
N HIS A 672 -5.04 -19.52 22.12
CA HIS A 672 -4.57 -20.26 20.95
C HIS A 672 -4.95 -21.73 21.04
N ALA A 673 -4.76 -22.36 22.20
CA ALA A 673 -5.17 -23.74 22.41
C ALA A 673 -6.69 -23.92 22.24
N ILE A 674 -7.50 -23.01 22.80
CA ILE A 674 -8.96 -23.02 22.62
C ILE A 674 -9.34 -22.81 21.15
N GLY A 675 -8.71 -21.85 20.47
CA GLY A 675 -8.95 -21.57 19.06
C GLY A 675 -8.62 -22.75 18.15
N GLN A 676 -7.46 -23.38 18.35
CA GLN A 676 -7.06 -24.59 17.63
C GLN A 676 -8.02 -25.75 17.91
N GLY A 677 -8.44 -25.95 19.16
CA GLY A 677 -9.42 -27.00 19.48
C GLY A 677 -10.77 -26.79 18.77
N ARG A 678 -11.20 -25.53 18.64
CA ARG A 678 -12.40 -25.17 17.86
C ARG A 678 -12.24 -25.43 16.37
N LEU A 679 -11.16 -24.94 15.77
CA LEU A 679 -10.92 -25.13 14.34
C LEU A 679 -10.76 -26.62 14.01
N GLY A 680 -10.04 -27.37 14.84
CA GLY A 680 -9.92 -28.82 14.71
C GLY A 680 -11.25 -29.54 14.84
N ALA A 681 -12.11 -29.16 15.80
CA ALA A 681 -13.46 -29.72 15.91
C ALA A 681 -14.31 -29.46 14.66
N LEU A 682 -14.22 -28.27 14.06
CA LEU A 682 -14.92 -27.93 12.82
C LEU A 682 -14.40 -28.75 11.64
N ALA A 683 -13.08 -28.88 11.51
CA ALA A 683 -12.45 -29.69 10.47
C ALA A 683 -12.79 -31.19 10.60
N ILE A 684 -12.73 -31.73 11.82
CA ILE A 684 -13.12 -33.12 12.14
C ILE A 684 -14.59 -33.36 11.79
N HIS A 685 -15.48 -32.44 12.19
CA HIS A 685 -16.90 -32.56 11.86
C HIS A 685 -17.15 -32.56 10.35
N ALA A 686 -16.51 -31.65 9.61
CA ALA A 686 -16.62 -31.63 8.14
C ALA A 686 -16.09 -32.93 7.51
N GLN A 687 -14.90 -33.40 7.94
CA GLN A 687 -14.30 -34.64 7.46
C GLN A 687 -15.22 -35.85 7.68
N LEU A 688 -15.81 -35.96 8.87
CA LEU A 688 -16.74 -37.06 9.20
C LEU A 688 -18.06 -37.01 8.42
N LEU A 689 -18.45 -35.85 7.91
CA LEU A 689 -19.60 -35.65 7.03
C LEU A 689 -19.26 -35.70 5.53
N GLY A 690 -18.00 -35.97 5.16
CA GLY A 690 -17.56 -35.98 3.77
C GLY A 690 -17.52 -34.58 3.13
N GLN A 691 -17.39 -33.54 3.95
CA GLN A 691 -17.30 -32.14 3.52
C GLN A 691 -15.85 -31.64 3.59
N ILE A 692 -15.50 -30.68 2.73
CA ILE A 692 -14.21 -30.00 2.78
C ILE A 692 -14.33 -28.80 3.72
N TYR A 693 -13.52 -28.77 4.78
CA TYR A 693 -13.40 -27.58 5.62
C TYR A 693 -12.38 -26.62 5.04
N LYS A 694 -12.81 -25.38 4.76
CA LYS A 694 -11.91 -24.30 4.36
C LYS A 694 -11.95 -23.20 5.40
N TYR A 695 -10.82 -22.93 6.04
CA TYR A 695 -10.68 -21.81 6.95
C TYR A 695 -10.53 -20.51 6.16
N GLU A 696 -11.51 -19.62 6.24
CA GLU A 696 -11.46 -18.30 5.60
C GLU A 696 -11.09 -17.23 6.61
N LYS A 697 -9.83 -16.79 6.57
CA LYS A 697 -9.35 -15.67 7.39
C LYS A 697 -9.69 -14.34 6.72
N LYS A 698 -10.71 -13.65 7.22
CA LYS A 698 -11.07 -12.29 6.77
C LYS A 698 -9.93 -11.31 7.05
N GLN A 699 -9.73 -10.35 6.16
CA GLN A 699 -8.80 -9.24 6.39
C GLN A 699 -9.34 -8.33 7.49
N VAL A 700 -8.45 -7.74 8.28
CA VAL A 700 -8.83 -6.71 9.25
C VAL A 700 -9.35 -5.48 8.51
N ILE A 701 -10.38 -4.82 9.06
CA ILE A 701 -10.84 -3.56 8.49
C ILE A 701 -9.75 -2.49 8.60
N PRO A 702 -9.42 -1.79 7.50
CA PRO A 702 -8.54 -0.63 7.56
C PRO A 702 -9.07 0.43 8.54
N TYR A 703 -8.22 0.90 9.46
CA TYR A 703 -8.63 1.82 10.54
C TYR A 703 -9.10 3.18 9.99
N ASP A 704 -8.55 3.62 8.86
CA ASP A 704 -8.93 4.83 8.13
C ASP A 704 -10.34 4.79 7.54
N ARG A 705 -11.01 3.62 7.54
CA ARG A 705 -12.43 3.49 7.16
C ARG A 705 -13.39 3.71 8.33
N LEU A 706 -12.88 3.71 9.55
CA LEU A 706 -13.67 3.97 10.75
C LEU A 706 -13.76 5.49 10.95
N ARG A 707 -14.89 5.98 11.49
CA ARG A 707 -15.08 7.40 11.77
C ARG A 707 -15.31 7.59 13.25
N THR A 708 -14.27 8.02 13.96
CA THR A 708 -14.31 8.29 15.40
C THR A 708 -15.18 9.51 15.75
N ALA A 709 -15.37 10.44 14.82
CA ALA A 709 -16.14 11.68 15.02
C ALA A 709 -17.62 11.48 15.43
N TYR A 710 -18.17 10.28 15.24
CA TYR A 710 -19.55 9.95 15.65
C TYR A 710 -19.64 9.38 17.07
N TYR A 711 -18.52 9.29 17.79
CA TYR A 711 -18.47 8.69 19.12
C TYR A 711 -17.94 9.71 20.12
N GLU A 712 -18.63 9.83 21.25
CA GLU A 712 -18.19 10.66 22.37
C GLU A 712 -17.01 10.00 23.09
N ALA A 713 -15.98 10.79 23.39
CA ALA A 713 -14.87 10.35 24.22
C ALA A 713 -15.29 10.34 25.69
N GLU A 714 -15.12 9.21 26.37
CA GLU A 714 -15.37 9.09 27.80
C GLU A 714 -14.04 9.20 28.56
N HIS A 715 -13.91 10.24 29.39
CA HIS A 715 -12.80 10.35 30.34
C HIS A 715 -13.06 9.43 31.54
N ARG A 716 -12.70 8.14 31.41
CA ARG A 716 -12.60 7.29 32.60
C ARG A 716 -11.36 7.66 33.38
N THR A 717 -11.54 8.04 34.64
CA THR A 717 -10.48 8.33 35.59
C THR A 717 -9.77 7.07 36.09
N GLU A 718 -10.33 5.87 35.91
CA GLU A 718 -9.73 4.64 36.44
C GLU A 718 -9.92 3.46 35.49
N ASN A 719 -8.82 2.73 35.24
CA ASN A 719 -8.91 1.32 34.86
C ASN A 719 -9.69 0.64 35.97
N ILE A 720 -10.96 0.27 35.74
CA ILE A 720 -11.72 -0.52 36.72
C ILE A 720 -11.02 -1.89 36.81
N ASN A 721 -10.08 -1.99 37.75
CA ASN A 721 -9.42 -3.21 38.13
C ASN A 721 -10.46 -4.05 38.88
N PHE A 722 -11.24 -4.83 38.14
CA PHE A 722 -12.11 -5.83 38.75
C PHE A 722 -11.24 -6.82 39.50
N SER A 723 -11.43 -6.90 40.82
CA SER A 723 -10.96 -8.07 41.56
C SER A 723 -11.60 -9.33 40.95
N ALA A 724 -10.88 -10.44 41.02
CA ALA A 724 -11.30 -11.70 40.40
C ALA A 724 -12.64 -12.25 40.96
N SER A 725 -13.17 -11.68 42.04
CA SER A 725 -14.38 -12.12 42.76
C SER A 725 -15.62 -11.23 42.61
N GLN A 726 -15.55 -10.08 41.90
CA GLN A 726 -16.73 -9.22 41.74
C GLN A 726 -17.64 -9.72 40.62
N SER A 727 -18.91 -9.96 40.97
CA SER A 727 -19.99 -10.20 40.01
C SER A 727 -20.18 -8.96 39.14
N VAL A 728 -20.26 -9.16 37.83
CA VAL A 728 -20.42 -8.05 36.88
C VAL A 728 -21.90 -7.80 36.65
N SER A 729 -22.35 -6.57 36.85
CA SER A 729 -23.74 -6.20 36.58
C SER A 729 -24.04 -6.24 35.07
N PRO A 730 -25.23 -6.70 34.66
CA PRO A 730 -25.71 -6.59 33.27
C PRO A 730 -25.60 -5.18 32.69
N GLU A 731 -25.79 -4.16 33.52
CA GLU A 731 -25.69 -2.76 33.13
C GLU A 731 -24.29 -2.40 32.64
N LEU A 732 -23.24 -2.93 33.26
CA LEU A 732 -21.88 -2.66 32.82
C LEU A 732 -21.60 -3.27 31.43
N CYS A 733 -22.13 -4.46 31.14
CA CYS A 733 -22.05 -5.04 29.79
C CYS A 733 -22.72 -4.15 28.75
N LYS A 734 -23.87 -3.54 29.10
CA LYS A 734 -24.58 -2.62 28.22
C LYS A 734 -23.78 -1.34 27.98
N ILE A 735 -23.20 -0.74 29.02
CA ILE A 735 -22.33 0.43 28.91
C ILE A 735 -21.16 0.16 27.95
N GLU A 736 -20.43 -0.95 28.13
CA GLU A 736 -19.35 -1.33 27.21
C GLU A 736 -19.84 -1.61 25.78
N ALA A 737 -21.05 -2.12 25.63
CA ALA A 737 -21.65 -2.37 24.33
C ALA A 737 -22.03 -1.09 23.58
N GLU A 738 -22.50 -0.05 24.29
CA GLU A 738 -22.82 1.25 23.68
C GLU A 738 -21.57 1.98 23.19
N ARG A 739 -20.48 1.92 23.97
CA ARG A 739 -19.16 2.47 23.60
C ARG A 739 -18.56 1.82 22.34
N CYS A 740 -18.93 0.58 22.03
CA CYS A 740 -18.33 -0.18 20.94
C CYS A 740 -18.58 0.45 19.55
N MET A 741 -17.51 0.77 18.82
CA MET A 741 -17.59 1.37 17.47
C MET A 741 -18.15 0.43 16.38
N SER A 742 -18.37 -0.85 16.69
CA SER A 742 -18.90 -1.85 15.74
C SER A 742 -18.10 -1.90 14.43
N CYS A 743 -16.77 -1.90 14.51
CA CYS A 743 -15.88 -1.93 13.36
C CYS A 743 -16.28 -3.06 12.39
N ALA A 744 -16.41 -2.75 11.10
CA ALA A 744 -16.83 -3.69 10.04
C ALA A 744 -18.24 -4.30 10.18
N THR A 745 -19.04 -3.89 11.18
CA THR A 745 -20.40 -4.41 11.42
C THR A 745 -21.39 -3.25 11.46
N CYS A 746 -22.43 -3.29 10.63
CA CYS A 746 -23.41 -2.24 10.52
C CYS A 746 -24.19 -2.06 11.84
N ARG A 747 -24.32 -0.81 12.31
CA ARG A 747 -25.09 -0.46 13.52
C ARG A 747 -26.59 -0.25 13.28
N ASP A 748 -27.06 -0.34 12.04
CA ASP A 748 -28.43 0.00 11.65
C ASP A 748 -28.84 1.43 12.03
N CYS A 749 -27.90 2.39 11.92
CA CYS A 749 -28.11 3.77 12.36
C CYS A 749 -28.89 4.65 11.35
N HIS A 750 -29.30 4.11 10.20
CA HIS A 750 -30.00 4.82 9.11
C HIS A 750 -29.30 6.07 8.51
N MET A 751 -28.10 6.45 8.97
CA MET A 751 -27.40 7.64 8.48
C MET A 751 -27.11 7.60 6.97
N CYS A 752 -26.85 6.42 6.40
CA CYS A 752 -26.62 6.26 4.98
C CYS A 752 -27.90 6.43 4.13
N GLU A 753 -29.08 6.10 4.68
CA GLU A 753 -30.38 6.41 4.05
C GLU A 753 -30.63 7.93 4.15
N ALA A 754 -30.48 8.50 5.34
CA ALA A 754 -30.75 9.91 5.59
C ALA A 754 -29.85 10.88 4.79
N VAL A 755 -28.58 10.53 4.55
CA VAL A 755 -27.66 11.38 3.77
C VAL A 755 -27.85 11.22 2.25
N CYS A 756 -28.57 10.21 1.80
CA CYS A 756 -28.72 9.93 0.38
C CYS A 756 -29.69 10.93 -0.26
N TYR A 757 -29.15 12.03 -0.79
CA TYR A 757 -29.96 13.09 -1.42
C TYR A 757 -30.90 12.60 -2.54
N TRP A 758 -30.48 11.54 -3.25
CA TRP A 758 -31.22 10.95 -4.36
C TRP A 758 -32.17 9.82 -3.94
N ASP A 759 -32.32 9.56 -2.63
CA ASP A 759 -33.16 8.48 -2.09
C ASP A 759 -32.89 7.13 -2.78
N ALA A 760 -31.60 6.87 -2.99
CA ALA A 760 -31.10 5.71 -3.71
C ALA A 760 -30.64 4.58 -2.79
N ILE A 761 -30.72 4.76 -1.47
CA ILE A 761 -30.36 3.73 -0.48
C ILE A 761 -31.61 3.44 0.34
N ARG A 762 -31.95 2.16 0.45
CA ARG A 762 -33.05 1.71 1.31
C ARG A 762 -32.66 0.48 2.13
N ARG A 763 -33.16 0.42 3.35
CA ARG A 763 -33.06 -0.75 4.20
C ARG A 763 -34.14 -1.78 3.83
N VAL A 764 -33.75 -3.05 3.77
CA VAL A 764 -34.67 -4.19 3.54
C VAL A 764 -34.51 -5.23 4.62
N GLU A 765 -35.63 -5.80 5.06
CA GLU A 765 -35.65 -6.96 5.94
C GLU A 765 -35.38 -8.23 5.11
N LYS A 766 -34.49 -9.10 5.61
CA LYS A 766 -34.08 -10.35 4.96
C LYS A 766 -33.76 -11.42 6.00
N ASN A 767 -34.59 -12.46 6.05
CA ASN A 767 -34.41 -13.63 6.92
C ASN A 767 -34.18 -13.28 8.42
N GLY A 768 -34.92 -12.31 8.97
CA GLY A 768 -34.77 -11.88 10.36
C GLY A 768 -33.50 -11.04 10.63
N SER A 769 -32.84 -10.58 9.57
CA SER A 769 -31.78 -9.57 9.58
C SER A 769 -32.14 -8.45 8.60
N TYR A 770 -31.22 -7.51 8.39
CA TYR A 770 -31.42 -6.39 7.47
C TYR A 770 -30.23 -6.22 6.53
N GLU A 771 -30.50 -5.62 5.38
CA GLU A 771 -29.53 -5.28 4.36
C GLU A 771 -29.84 -3.86 3.86
N TYR A 772 -28.81 -3.10 3.51
CA TYR A 772 -28.99 -1.81 2.84
C TYR A 772 -28.67 -2.02 1.37
N ILE A 773 -29.63 -1.73 0.51
CA ILE A 773 -29.48 -1.89 -0.94
C ILE A 773 -29.43 -0.54 -1.62
N VAL A 774 -28.78 -0.51 -2.77
CA VAL A 774 -28.62 0.68 -3.61
C VAL A 774 -29.50 0.51 -4.85
N GLU A 775 -30.35 1.48 -5.13
CA GLU A 775 -31.14 1.56 -6.36
C GLU A 775 -30.27 2.17 -7.47
N ASP A 776 -29.99 1.37 -8.49
CA ASP A 776 -28.98 1.71 -9.49
C ASP A 776 -29.39 2.89 -10.35
N GLU A 777 -30.67 2.97 -10.70
CA GLU A 777 -31.26 4.01 -11.54
C GLU A 777 -31.26 5.39 -10.88
N LYS A 778 -31.17 5.44 -9.54
CA LYS A 778 -31.14 6.69 -8.76
C LYS A 778 -29.73 7.06 -8.29
N CYS A 779 -28.88 6.07 -8.00
CA CYS A 779 -27.59 6.34 -7.38
C CYS A 779 -26.57 6.90 -8.38
N ILE A 780 -26.06 8.10 -8.08
CA ILE A 780 -25.08 8.84 -8.90
C ILE A 780 -23.62 8.54 -8.53
N GLY A 781 -23.35 7.60 -7.61
CA GLY A 781 -21.98 7.23 -7.24
C GLY A 781 -21.19 8.28 -6.42
N CYS A 782 -21.84 9.23 -5.75
CA CYS A 782 -21.18 10.33 -5.02
C CYS A 782 -20.38 9.91 -3.77
N GLY A 783 -20.65 8.74 -3.19
CA GLY A 783 -19.91 8.20 -2.05
C GLY A 783 -20.21 8.80 -0.67
N PHE A 784 -21.24 9.64 -0.51
CA PHE A 784 -21.61 10.17 0.81
C PHE A 784 -21.96 9.08 1.82
N CYS A 785 -22.57 7.97 1.38
CA CYS A 785 -22.85 6.82 2.25
C CYS A 785 -21.56 6.16 2.80
N VAL A 786 -20.47 6.16 2.03
CA VAL A 786 -19.15 5.71 2.47
C VAL A 786 -18.56 6.70 3.46
N GLY A 787 -18.64 8.00 3.16
CA GLY A 787 -18.11 9.07 4.01
C GLY A 787 -18.77 9.17 5.39
N ILE A 788 -20.10 8.98 5.43
CA ILE A 788 -20.89 9.08 6.67
C ILE A 788 -20.81 7.82 7.54
N CYS A 789 -20.41 6.68 6.99
CA CYS A 789 -20.49 5.40 7.69
C CYS A 789 -19.51 5.33 8.88
N PRO A 790 -19.98 5.17 10.13
CA PRO A 790 -19.09 5.13 11.28
C PRO A 790 -18.33 3.81 11.40
N CYS A 791 -18.89 2.73 10.83
CA CYS A 791 -18.41 1.36 10.96
C CYS A 791 -17.56 0.90 9.77
N GLY A 792 -17.48 1.71 8.70
CA GLY A 792 -16.71 1.41 7.49
C GLY A 792 -17.26 0.27 6.62
N VAL A 793 -18.56 -0.03 6.69
CA VAL A 793 -19.19 -1.14 5.93
C VAL A 793 -19.54 -0.80 4.47
N TRP A 794 -19.56 0.48 4.12
CA TRP A 794 -19.80 0.92 2.75
C TRP A 794 -18.48 1.06 1.97
N GLU A 795 -18.47 0.66 0.71
CA GLU A 795 -17.31 0.75 -0.20
C GLU A 795 -17.67 1.41 -1.52
N MET A 796 -16.80 2.24 -2.07
CA MET A 796 -16.89 2.62 -3.49
C MET A 796 -16.11 1.61 -4.32
N VAL A 797 -16.75 1.10 -5.38
CA VAL A 797 -16.09 0.30 -6.42
C VAL A 797 -16.34 0.91 -7.78
N GLU A 798 -15.47 0.62 -8.74
CA GLU A 798 -15.72 0.95 -10.15
C GLU A 798 -16.97 0.22 -10.64
N ASN A 799 -17.76 0.92 -11.44
CA ASN A 799 -18.94 0.38 -12.08
C ASN A 799 -18.54 -0.23 -13.42
N VAL A 800 -17.96 -1.44 -13.35
CA VAL A 800 -17.52 -2.24 -14.50
C VAL A 800 -18.65 -3.13 -14.98
#